data_AF-A0A2E4G139-F1
#
_entry.id   AF-A0A2E4G139-F1
#
_cell.length_a   1.000
_cell.length_b   1.000
_cell.length_c   1.000
_cell.angle_alpha   90.00
_cell.angle_beta   90.00
_cell.angle_gamma   90.00
#
_symmetry.space_group_name_H-M   'P 1'
#
loop_
_entity.id
_entity.type
_entity.pdbx_description
1 polymer ?
#
loop_
_entity_poly.entity_id
_entity_poly.type
_entity_poly.pdbx_seq_one_letter_code
_entity_poly.pdbx_strand_id
1 'polypeptide(L)'
;MSYPRAFLFFLLSVFYVQTAKAVDDQYIVDISQINSSQHLASEALIYHDPLHLLSADSVLKNIGIYEQVFKEDEDIPYMGFTTSTYWMKLPIENTASVKKTFYIQLVRPLTNKVRLHVFNQQNEKIVTLAGGDQLPFKDRIYQHREFIFPFTFKAKTRYTLVVETTSDGEILKLPIKFWTVNDFTQFTSKENFYLGLYYGTFILVVILFSFFGIALKQKVYLYFVSYVFFLGLFQFSLDGMAYQFFWPKNPWLGNHAILILAATSLFCMLMYIRLILDFKLQSKWYQRVYYFFVALGVICLALSFTEGPIYSLIFPVLNALSLFIIFYVILGIILRYKLGKHPDPSISIAFAFLCLGAIFFILSNVNIIPNEFLANNALKLGSGAEVTFLSLAMASRYRRTQNEKIEAQKEANKRLEEINALKSEQTERLEQQVKERTQEVVLKNEQLSEQNKEIINSINYAKRLQDAILPSDKVFIHLFKDSSVLYLPKDIVSGDFYWIEETEDRIFFAVADCTGHGVPGAMVSVLGHNSLNRCIKEYNLTDPGKILDSVTELVVNTLSKKGMKVNDGMDISLCVWDKKDRLYFAGAYNPIYLLRNEELIEYKADKQPIGRYDNSKPFTTKIINLEKGDSFYLFSDGYADQFGGPRGKKLKYANFKKYLLELNHLSSTKIKDNLHERFTEWRANEAQIDDVCVMNVKF
;
A
#
# COMPACT_ATOMS: atom_id res chain seq x y z
N MET A 1 45.15 -26.66 38.21
CA MET A 1 44.98 -25.20 37.97
C MET A 1 43.59 -24.81 38.43
N SER A 2 43.53 -23.75 39.22
CA SER A 2 42.49 -23.24 40.11
C SER A 2 41.07 -23.16 39.53
N TYR A 3 40.15 -23.95 40.06
CA TYR A 3 38.69 -23.87 39.83
C TYR A 3 38.03 -23.01 40.92
N PRO A 4 37.29 -21.93 40.59
CA PRO A 4 36.51 -21.22 41.59
C PRO A 4 35.16 -21.90 41.78
N ARG A 5 35.02 -22.53 42.95
CA ARG A 5 33.75 -22.84 43.62
C ARG A 5 33.03 -21.53 43.96
N ALA A 6 31.96 -21.19 43.27
CA ALA A 6 30.95 -20.21 43.69
C ALA A 6 29.82 -20.29 42.65
N PHE A 7 28.57 -20.62 42.96
CA PHE A 7 27.81 -19.84 43.92
C PHE A 7 26.52 -20.52 44.43
N LEU A 8 26.17 -21.76 44.02
CA LEU A 8 24.88 -22.34 44.46
C LEU A 8 24.89 -23.79 44.97
N PHE A 9 25.97 -24.55 44.77
CA PHE A 9 26.02 -25.96 45.21
C PHE A 9 26.74 -26.20 46.55
N PHE A 10 27.37 -25.18 47.13
CA PHE A 10 28.20 -25.33 48.34
C PHE A 10 27.42 -25.32 49.68
N LEU A 11 26.10 -25.13 49.70
CA LEU A 11 25.37 -25.01 50.97
C LEU A 11 24.45 -26.18 51.36
N LEU A 12 24.32 -27.25 50.54
CA LEU A 12 23.44 -28.38 50.92
C LEU A 12 23.97 -29.79 50.68
N SER A 13 25.22 -29.98 50.23
CA SER A 13 25.84 -31.32 50.15
C SER A 13 27.00 -31.44 51.13
N VAL A 14 26.69 -31.33 52.42
CA VAL A 14 27.57 -31.89 53.46
C VAL A 14 27.50 -33.40 53.35
N PHE A 15 28.61 -33.99 52.91
CA PHE A 15 29.04 -35.38 53.04
C PHE A 15 28.09 -36.29 53.85
N TYR A 16 27.32 -37.12 53.15
CA TYR A 16 26.88 -38.41 53.67
C TYR A 16 27.78 -39.49 53.05
N VAL A 17 28.94 -39.73 53.65
CA VAL A 17 29.69 -40.97 53.42
C VAL A 17 29.08 -42.00 54.36
N GLN A 18 28.12 -42.77 53.85
CA GLN A 18 27.69 -43.98 54.55
C GLN A 18 28.84 -44.97 54.52
N THR A 19 29.30 -45.36 55.70
CA THR A 19 30.25 -46.46 55.87
C THR A 19 29.59 -47.75 55.41
N ALA A 20 30.25 -48.45 54.48
CA ALA A 20 29.80 -49.75 53.99
C ALA A 20 29.65 -50.73 55.17
N LYS A 21 28.40 -51.06 55.52
CA LYS A 21 28.12 -52.23 56.35
C LYS A 21 28.46 -53.45 55.52
N ALA A 22 29.21 -54.39 56.11
CA ALA A 22 29.41 -55.71 55.54
C ALA A 22 28.03 -56.32 55.24
N VAL A 23 27.70 -56.49 53.96
CA VAL A 23 26.41 -57.02 53.54
C VAL A 23 26.49 -58.54 53.57
N ASP A 24 25.68 -59.13 54.44
CA ASP A 24 25.49 -60.57 54.54
C ASP A 24 24.64 -61.09 53.37
N ASP A 25 25.08 -62.15 52.70
CA ASP A 25 24.47 -62.76 51.49
C ASP A 25 23.13 -63.50 51.79
N GLN A 26 22.48 -63.22 52.94
CA GLN A 26 21.41 -64.06 53.51
C GLN A 26 19.96 -63.60 53.27
N TYR A 27 19.70 -62.38 52.76
CA TYR A 27 18.31 -61.93 52.58
C TYR A 27 17.77 -62.36 51.20
N ILE A 28 16.85 -63.32 51.20
CA ILE A 28 16.14 -63.80 50.00
C ILE A 28 14.70 -63.29 50.07
N VAL A 29 14.26 -62.58 49.03
CA VAL A 29 12.90 -62.04 48.98
C VAL A 29 11.91 -63.13 48.51
N ASP A 30 10.89 -63.40 49.33
CA ASP A 30 9.82 -64.34 48.97
C ASP A 30 8.75 -63.66 48.10
N ILE A 31 8.82 -63.89 46.78
CA ILE A 31 7.87 -63.32 45.81
C ILE A 31 6.50 -64.00 45.85
N SER A 32 6.32 -65.08 46.64
CA SER A 32 5.02 -65.72 46.82
C SER A 32 4.01 -64.82 47.56
N GLN A 33 4.50 -63.87 48.36
CA GLN A 33 3.65 -62.97 49.14
C GLN A 33 3.16 -61.76 48.31
N ILE A 34 3.75 -61.53 47.15
CA ILE A 34 3.38 -60.44 46.24
C ILE A 34 2.04 -60.81 45.58
N ASN A 35 0.98 -60.17 46.06
CA ASN A 35 -0.38 -60.30 45.53
C ASN A 35 -0.79 -59.11 44.65
N SER A 36 -0.01 -58.03 44.66
CA SER A 36 -0.22 -56.86 43.82
C SER A 36 1.08 -56.34 43.20
N SER A 37 1.33 -55.02 43.20
CA SER A 37 2.61 -54.43 42.81
C SER A 37 3.51 -54.17 44.02
N GLN A 38 4.81 -54.48 43.93
CA GLN A 38 5.77 -54.19 45.00
C GLN A 38 7.14 -53.76 44.42
N HIS A 39 7.75 -52.74 45.02
CA HIS A 39 9.15 -52.36 44.76
C HIS A 39 10.08 -53.23 45.61
N LEU A 40 11.14 -53.74 44.98
CA LEU A 40 12.15 -54.62 45.59
C LEU A 40 13.58 -54.10 45.38
N ALA A 41 13.74 -52.86 44.89
CA ALA A 41 15.07 -52.29 44.69
C ALA A 41 15.81 -52.08 46.01
N SER A 42 15.07 -51.72 47.06
CA SER A 42 15.58 -51.61 48.43
C SER A 42 16.08 -52.93 48.99
N GLU A 43 15.74 -54.08 48.38
CA GLU A 43 16.25 -55.40 48.78
C GLU A 43 17.42 -55.90 47.92
N ALA A 44 17.83 -55.14 46.91
CA ALA A 44 18.91 -55.50 46.01
C ALA A 44 20.26 -54.96 46.48
N LEU A 45 21.33 -55.68 46.16
CA LEU A 45 22.70 -55.18 46.27
C LEU A 45 23.09 -54.42 45.01
N ILE A 46 23.57 -53.20 45.18
CA ILE A 46 23.97 -52.32 44.09
C ILE A 46 25.49 -52.31 43.96
N TYR A 47 25.99 -52.53 42.76
CA TYR A 47 27.41 -52.47 42.40
C TYR A 47 27.62 -51.30 41.44
N HIS A 48 28.51 -50.38 41.78
CA HIS A 48 28.92 -49.29 40.91
C HIS A 48 30.09 -49.74 40.01
N ASP A 49 29.91 -49.63 38.70
CA ASP A 49 30.90 -50.00 37.68
C ASP A 49 31.24 -48.80 36.78
N PRO A 50 32.09 -47.87 37.24
CA PRO A 50 32.44 -46.67 36.49
C PRO A 50 33.33 -46.94 35.27
N LEU A 51 33.98 -48.11 35.21
CA LEU A 51 34.89 -48.49 34.12
C LEU A 51 34.26 -49.48 33.11
N HIS A 52 33.00 -49.88 33.34
CA HIS A 52 32.27 -50.84 32.51
C HIS A 52 32.97 -52.21 32.38
N LEU A 53 33.61 -52.68 33.45
CA LEU A 53 34.43 -53.90 33.45
C LEU A 53 33.71 -55.13 34.03
N LEU A 54 32.61 -54.94 34.76
CA LEU A 54 31.89 -56.05 35.37
C LEU A 54 31.06 -56.82 34.33
N SER A 55 30.84 -58.11 34.63
CA SER A 55 29.94 -58.98 33.87
C SER A 55 28.86 -59.54 34.80
N ALA A 56 27.73 -59.98 34.25
CA ALA A 56 26.67 -60.59 35.06
C ALA A 56 27.17 -61.79 35.89
N ASP A 57 28.11 -62.57 35.35
CA ASP A 57 28.69 -63.73 36.04
C ASP A 57 29.67 -63.28 37.14
N SER A 58 30.38 -62.17 36.93
CA SER A 58 31.23 -61.52 37.95
C SER A 58 30.38 -61.01 39.12
N VAL A 59 29.28 -60.32 38.84
CA VAL A 59 28.34 -59.81 39.87
C VAL A 59 27.68 -60.97 40.62
N LEU A 60 27.26 -62.03 39.92
CA LEU A 60 26.65 -63.20 40.55
C LEU A 60 27.58 -63.88 41.56
N LYS A 61 28.87 -64.05 41.19
CA LYS A 61 29.88 -64.70 42.02
C LYS A 61 30.52 -63.77 43.04
N ASN A 62 30.10 -62.50 43.11
CA ASN A 62 30.73 -61.45 43.93
C ASN A 62 32.25 -61.28 43.59
N ILE A 63 32.64 -61.43 42.32
CA ILE A 63 34.03 -61.34 41.85
C ILE A 63 34.27 -59.97 41.20
N GLY A 64 35.17 -59.16 41.76
CA GLY A 64 35.49 -57.81 41.26
C GLY A 64 35.48 -56.78 42.39
N ILE A 65 36.24 -55.70 42.23
CA ILE A 65 36.65 -54.71 43.25
C ILE A 65 35.51 -54.38 44.24
N TYR A 66 35.68 -54.81 45.50
CA TYR A 66 34.71 -54.67 46.61
C TYR A 66 34.44 -53.21 47.05
N GLU A 67 35.09 -52.21 46.47
CA GLU A 67 35.10 -50.85 47.02
C GLU A 67 33.78 -50.06 46.82
N GLN A 68 32.78 -50.57 46.10
CA GLN A 68 31.52 -49.85 45.86
C GLN A 68 30.28 -50.75 45.77
N VAL A 69 30.17 -51.77 46.64
CA VAL A 69 28.89 -52.49 46.86
C VAL A 69 28.13 -51.84 48.01
N PHE A 70 26.88 -51.48 47.77
CA PHE A 70 26.03 -50.83 48.77
C PHE A 70 24.58 -51.28 48.63
N LYS A 71 23.80 -51.08 49.69
CA LYS A 71 22.35 -51.28 49.72
C LYS A 71 21.71 -49.92 49.98
N GLU A 72 20.63 -49.63 49.27
CA GLU A 72 19.86 -48.39 49.41
C GLU A 72 18.54 -48.70 50.11
N ASP A 73 18.14 -47.84 51.05
CA ASP A 73 16.89 -48.04 51.81
C ASP A 73 15.66 -47.50 51.04
N GLU A 74 15.87 -46.74 49.96
CA GLU A 74 14.79 -46.20 49.12
C GLU A 74 14.26 -47.25 48.13
N ASP A 75 12.93 -47.26 47.91
CA ASP A 75 12.26 -48.14 46.92
C ASP A 75 12.68 -47.86 45.47
N ILE A 76 13.29 -46.70 45.22
CA ILE A 76 13.80 -46.26 43.91
C ILE A 76 15.15 -45.55 44.10
N PRO A 77 16.25 -46.32 44.22
CA PRO A 77 17.59 -45.78 44.37
C PRO A 77 17.95 -44.74 43.28
N TYR A 78 18.55 -43.62 43.68
CA TYR A 78 18.92 -42.52 42.81
C TYR A 78 20.44 -42.41 42.63
N MET A 79 20.92 -42.55 41.39
CA MET A 79 22.36 -42.50 41.06
C MET A 79 22.79 -41.16 40.45
N GLY A 80 21.86 -40.20 40.32
CA GLY A 80 22.13 -38.90 39.72
C GLY A 80 22.43 -38.94 38.23
N PHE A 81 22.96 -37.81 37.73
CA PHE A 81 23.49 -37.73 36.37
C PHE A 81 24.80 -38.52 36.30
N THR A 82 24.80 -39.60 35.53
CA THR A 82 25.93 -40.53 35.51
C THR A 82 26.12 -41.14 34.12
N THR A 83 27.36 -41.46 33.80
CA THR A 83 27.74 -42.28 32.65
C THR A 83 28.17 -43.68 33.05
N SER A 84 28.18 -44.01 34.35
CA SER A 84 28.61 -45.31 34.87
C SER A 84 27.57 -46.41 34.63
N THR A 85 28.02 -47.67 34.65
CA THR A 85 27.12 -48.82 34.75
C THR A 85 26.82 -49.10 36.22
N TYR A 86 25.56 -49.42 36.52
CA TYR A 86 25.14 -49.92 37.83
C TYR A 86 24.52 -51.29 37.68
N TRP A 87 24.89 -52.20 38.59
CA TRP A 87 24.36 -53.56 38.64
C TRP A 87 23.54 -53.75 39.90
N MET A 88 22.38 -54.39 39.80
CA MET A 88 21.58 -54.80 40.96
C MET A 88 21.52 -56.33 41.04
N LYS A 89 21.94 -56.91 42.17
CA LYS A 89 21.80 -58.34 42.48
C LYS A 89 20.67 -58.53 43.48
N LEU A 90 19.63 -59.25 43.09
CA LEU A 90 18.44 -59.50 43.91
C LEU A 90 18.15 -61.01 43.99
N PRO A 91 18.48 -61.67 45.13
CA PRO A 91 18.08 -63.05 45.41
C PRO A 91 16.58 -63.14 45.73
N ILE A 92 15.86 -64.03 45.05
CA ILE A 92 14.41 -64.22 45.20
C ILE A 92 14.03 -65.69 45.28
N GLU A 93 12.92 -65.98 45.96
CA GLU A 93 12.34 -67.33 46.06
C GLU A 93 10.84 -67.29 45.84
N ASN A 94 10.31 -68.27 45.10
CA ASN A 94 8.88 -68.52 45.06
C ASN A 94 8.55 -69.69 45.99
N THR A 95 8.14 -69.43 47.22
CA THR A 95 7.78 -70.50 48.19
C THR A 95 6.40 -71.13 47.91
N ALA A 96 5.58 -70.54 47.02
CA ALA A 96 4.27 -71.07 46.69
C ALA A 96 4.36 -72.43 45.97
N SER A 97 3.30 -73.23 46.13
CA SER A 97 3.11 -74.50 45.40
C SER A 97 2.72 -74.32 43.93
N VAL A 98 2.57 -73.07 43.46
CA VAL A 98 2.20 -72.74 42.07
C VAL A 98 3.22 -71.82 41.42
N LYS A 99 3.33 -71.88 40.10
CA LYS A 99 4.15 -70.93 39.33
C LYS A 99 3.52 -69.53 39.42
N LYS A 100 4.33 -68.49 39.55
CA LYS A 100 3.89 -67.08 39.51
C LYS A 100 4.54 -66.34 38.34
N THR A 101 3.76 -65.58 37.61
CA THR A 101 4.24 -64.73 36.52
C THR A 101 4.18 -63.27 36.95
N PHE A 102 5.28 -62.55 36.78
CA PHE A 102 5.37 -61.13 37.05
C PHE A 102 5.82 -60.38 35.80
N TYR A 103 5.35 -59.15 35.68
CA TYR A 103 5.92 -58.14 34.80
C TYR A 103 6.88 -57.28 35.62
N ILE A 104 8.17 -57.40 35.33
CA ILE A 104 9.23 -56.74 36.09
C ILE A 104 9.58 -55.44 35.37
N GLN A 105 9.30 -54.30 36.01
CA GLN A 105 9.64 -52.95 35.53
C GLN A 105 10.94 -52.50 36.20
N LEU A 106 11.97 -52.17 35.41
CA LEU A 106 13.33 -51.94 35.93
C LEU A 106 13.83 -50.50 35.86
N VAL A 107 13.38 -49.71 34.88
CA VAL A 107 13.95 -48.39 34.61
C VAL A 107 12.99 -47.53 33.79
N ARG A 108 13.28 -46.24 33.72
CA ARG A 108 12.56 -45.27 32.90
C ARG A 108 12.81 -45.51 31.40
N PRO A 109 11.92 -45.03 30.51
CA PRO A 109 12.06 -45.19 29.05
C PRO A 109 13.36 -44.65 28.43
N LEU A 110 14.08 -43.79 29.16
CA LEU A 110 15.24 -43.02 28.73
C LEU A 110 16.58 -43.66 29.09
N THR A 111 16.56 -44.81 29.76
CA THR A 111 17.80 -45.50 30.13
C THR A 111 18.36 -46.20 28.91
N ASN A 112 19.65 -45.98 28.62
CA ASN A 112 20.24 -46.40 27.36
C ASN A 112 20.36 -47.90 27.20
N LYS A 113 20.79 -48.56 28.27
CA LYS A 113 21.01 -50.00 28.29
C LYS A 113 20.42 -50.57 29.56
N VAL A 114 19.56 -51.57 29.40
CA VAL A 114 19.10 -52.41 30.51
C VAL A 114 19.11 -53.87 30.13
N ARG A 115 19.69 -54.71 30.98
CA ARG A 115 19.62 -56.17 30.81
C ARG A 115 19.24 -56.84 32.11
N LEU A 116 18.25 -57.72 32.04
CA LEU A 116 17.86 -58.59 33.15
C LEU A 116 18.44 -59.98 32.88
N HIS A 117 19.40 -60.38 33.69
CA HIS A 117 19.94 -61.74 33.72
C HIS A 117 19.25 -62.51 34.84
N VAL A 118 18.71 -63.68 34.53
CA VAL A 118 18.06 -64.56 35.50
C VAL A 118 18.87 -65.83 35.67
N PHE A 119 19.25 -66.14 36.90
CA PHE A 119 20.02 -67.34 37.25
C PHE A 119 19.18 -68.30 38.10
N ASN A 120 19.39 -69.60 37.94
CA ASN A 120 18.76 -70.64 38.76
C ASN A 120 19.53 -70.87 40.09
N GLN A 121 19.05 -71.81 40.90
CA GLN A 121 19.69 -72.24 42.16
C GLN A 121 21.13 -72.76 41.98
N GLN A 122 21.46 -73.28 40.80
CA GLN A 122 22.78 -73.79 40.44
C GLN A 122 23.72 -72.68 39.91
N ASN A 123 23.29 -71.42 39.95
CA ASN A 123 23.99 -70.26 39.36
C ASN A 123 24.16 -70.36 37.82
N GLU A 124 23.36 -71.17 37.15
CA GLU A 124 23.31 -71.25 35.69
C GLU A 124 22.37 -70.16 35.15
N LYS A 125 22.80 -69.48 34.09
CA LYS A 125 22.05 -68.42 33.44
C LYS A 125 20.87 -69.01 32.65
N ILE A 126 19.64 -68.74 33.09
CA ILE A 126 18.40 -69.20 32.43
C ILE A 126 18.13 -68.36 31.19
N VAL A 127 18.16 -67.04 31.35
CA VAL A 127 17.83 -66.10 30.27
C VAL A 127 18.52 -64.76 30.50
N THR A 128 18.82 -64.08 29.40
CA THR A 128 19.18 -62.66 29.39
C THR A 128 18.13 -61.92 28.56
N LEU A 129 17.46 -60.97 29.20
CA LEU A 129 16.43 -60.15 28.59
C LEU A 129 16.99 -58.74 28.41
N ALA A 130 17.13 -58.29 27.17
CA ALA A 130 17.71 -56.98 26.84
C ALA A 130 16.63 -55.92 26.58
N GLY A 131 16.95 -54.69 26.94
CA GLY A 131 16.18 -53.48 26.74
C GLY A 131 17.11 -52.26 26.73
N GLY A 132 16.53 -51.07 26.88
CA GLY A 132 17.19 -49.78 26.72
C GLY A 132 16.78 -49.04 25.44
N ASP A 133 17.06 -47.74 25.40
CA ASP A 133 16.71 -46.87 24.25
C ASP A 133 17.66 -47.02 23.05
N GLN A 134 18.83 -47.62 23.25
CA GLN A 134 19.77 -47.93 22.17
C GLN A 134 19.25 -49.01 21.22
N LEU A 135 18.26 -49.78 21.66
CA LEU A 135 17.61 -50.80 20.84
C LEU A 135 16.42 -50.21 20.09
N PRO A 136 16.20 -50.60 18.82
CA PRO A 136 14.94 -50.33 18.12
C PRO A 136 13.73 -50.72 18.99
N PHE A 137 12.68 -49.91 18.99
CA PHE A 137 11.51 -50.14 19.86
C PHE A 137 10.88 -51.53 19.63
N LYS A 138 10.89 -52.01 18.38
CA LYS A 138 10.36 -53.32 18.01
C LYS A 138 11.10 -54.50 18.64
N ASP A 139 12.36 -54.30 19.06
CA ASP A 139 13.20 -55.33 19.65
C ASP A 139 12.98 -55.43 21.17
N ARG A 140 12.16 -54.54 21.74
CA ARG A 140 11.71 -54.64 23.14
C ARG A 140 10.83 -55.88 23.33
N ILE A 141 11.14 -56.65 24.37
CA ILE A 141 10.45 -57.90 24.71
C ILE A 141 8.96 -57.69 24.95
N TYR A 142 8.60 -56.59 25.61
CA TYR A 142 7.23 -56.17 25.80
C TYR A 142 7.05 -54.81 25.14
N GLN A 143 6.08 -54.70 24.22
CA GLN A 143 5.83 -53.51 23.39
C GLN A 143 5.15 -52.40 24.22
N HIS A 144 5.91 -51.87 25.17
CA HIS A 144 5.51 -50.83 26.10
C HIS A 144 6.57 -49.72 26.16
N ARG A 145 6.13 -48.51 26.49
CA ARG A 145 7.00 -47.32 26.57
C ARG A 145 8.08 -47.46 27.63
N GLU A 146 7.76 -48.13 28.74
CA GLU A 146 8.71 -48.52 29.78
C GLU A 146 9.30 -49.90 29.55
N PHE A 147 10.41 -50.20 30.21
CA PHE A 147 11.11 -51.48 30.07
C PHE A 147 10.52 -52.54 31.00
N ILE A 148 9.64 -53.36 30.42
CA ILE A 148 8.91 -54.44 31.11
C ILE A 148 9.45 -55.80 30.67
N PHE A 149 9.81 -56.61 31.66
CA PHE A 149 10.37 -57.94 31.47
C PHE A 149 9.44 -59.00 32.08
N PRO A 150 8.64 -59.70 31.25
CA PRO A 150 7.80 -60.78 31.73
C PRO A 150 8.64 -62.01 32.10
N PHE A 151 8.46 -62.54 33.31
CA PHE A 151 9.13 -63.77 33.73
C PHE A 151 8.22 -64.64 34.61
N THR A 152 8.28 -65.96 34.40
CA THR A 152 7.51 -66.94 35.17
C THR A 152 8.43 -67.74 36.10
N PHE A 153 8.24 -67.55 37.40
CA PHE A 153 8.97 -68.25 38.44
C PHE A 153 8.27 -69.57 38.78
N LYS A 154 9.01 -70.69 38.63
CA LYS A 154 8.51 -72.03 39.01
C LYS A 154 8.23 -72.10 40.52
N ALA A 155 7.31 -73.00 40.90
CA ALA A 155 6.97 -73.26 42.30
C ALA A 155 8.19 -73.77 43.08
N LYS A 156 8.30 -73.40 44.36
CA LYS A 156 9.34 -73.85 45.31
C LYS A 156 10.77 -73.78 44.74
N THR A 157 11.08 -72.71 43.99
CA THR A 157 12.37 -72.53 43.32
C THR A 157 12.96 -71.16 43.65
N ARG A 158 14.28 -71.08 43.79
CA ARG A 158 15.04 -69.82 43.98
C ARG A 158 15.66 -69.36 42.67
N TYR A 159 15.79 -68.05 42.55
CA TYR A 159 16.42 -67.39 41.42
C TYR A 159 17.28 -66.23 41.93
N THR A 160 18.29 -65.86 41.14
CA THR A 160 19.02 -64.61 41.35
C THR A 160 18.81 -63.73 40.13
N LEU A 161 18.28 -62.54 40.34
CA LEU A 161 18.18 -61.52 39.30
C LEU A 161 19.43 -60.65 39.35
N VAL A 162 20.07 -60.46 38.20
CA VAL A 162 21.16 -59.50 38.03
C VAL A 162 20.75 -58.52 36.94
N VAL A 163 20.56 -57.25 37.32
CA VAL A 163 20.15 -56.18 36.42
C VAL A 163 21.34 -55.31 36.07
N GLU A 164 21.68 -55.23 34.79
CA GLU A 164 22.67 -54.29 34.24
C GLU A 164 21.94 -53.01 33.80
N THR A 165 22.39 -51.83 34.22
CA THR A 165 21.84 -50.54 33.78
C THR A 165 22.93 -49.55 33.41
N THR A 166 22.75 -48.75 32.36
CA THR A 166 23.70 -47.69 31.95
C THR A 166 22.96 -46.50 31.35
N SER A 167 23.42 -45.30 31.69
CA SER A 167 22.93 -44.00 31.20
C SER A 167 24.05 -43.24 30.47
N ASP A 168 23.71 -42.31 29.59
CA ASP A 168 24.59 -41.51 28.73
C ASP A 168 24.79 -40.08 29.26
N GLY A 169 24.47 -39.88 30.54
CA GLY A 169 24.49 -38.58 31.21
C GLY A 169 23.14 -38.12 31.74
N GLU A 170 22.04 -38.81 31.41
CA GLU A 170 20.73 -38.57 32.03
C GLU A 170 20.69 -39.10 33.48
N ILE A 171 19.64 -38.73 34.23
CA ILE A 171 19.40 -39.18 35.59
C ILE A 171 19.09 -40.68 35.60
N LEU A 172 19.94 -41.46 36.28
CA LEU A 172 19.69 -42.88 36.47
C LEU A 172 18.99 -43.14 37.80
N LYS A 173 17.80 -43.75 37.73
CA LYS A 173 17.05 -44.30 38.86
C LYS A 173 16.91 -45.81 38.65
N LEU A 174 17.00 -46.58 39.72
CA LEU A 174 17.08 -48.05 39.66
C LEU A 174 15.89 -48.75 40.32
N PRO A 175 14.64 -48.57 39.86
CA PRO A 175 13.51 -49.31 40.42
C PRO A 175 13.59 -50.80 40.08
N ILE A 176 13.05 -51.66 40.94
CA ILE A 176 12.72 -53.05 40.60
C ILE A 176 11.30 -53.29 41.06
N LYS A 177 10.33 -53.03 40.17
CA LYS A 177 8.92 -53.15 40.50
C LYS A 177 8.32 -54.41 39.89
N PHE A 178 7.82 -55.28 40.74
CA PHE A 178 7.12 -56.50 40.34
C PHE A 178 5.63 -56.18 40.23
N TRP A 179 5.03 -56.51 39.09
CA TRP A 179 3.60 -56.38 38.88
C TRP A 179 2.95 -57.74 38.63
N THR A 180 1.79 -57.98 39.25
CA THR A 180 0.88 -59.01 38.73
C THR A 180 0.34 -58.60 37.36
N VAL A 181 -0.04 -59.58 36.54
CA VAL A 181 -0.61 -59.32 35.21
C VAL A 181 -1.87 -58.44 35.29
N ASN A 182 -2.74 -58.70 36.28
CA ASN A 182 -3.96 -57.91 36.47
C ASN A 182 -3.64 -56.46 36.82
N ASP A 183 -2.75 -56.22 37.78
CA ASP A 183 -2.50 -54.86 38.27
C ASP A 183 -1.69 -54.03 37.28
N PHE A 184 -0.76 -54.66 36.55
CA PHE A 184 -0.08 -53.99 35.44
C PHE A 184 -1.09 -53.55 34.38
N THR A 185 -2.05 -54.41 34.04
CA THR A 185 -3.07 -54.10 33.03
C THR A 185 -3.98 -52.96 33.50
N GLN A 186 -4.41 -52.98 34.77
CA GLN A 186 -5.22 -51.90 35.36
C GLN A 186 -4.45 -50.58 35.45
N PHE A 187 -3.18 -50.63 35.88
CA PHE A 187 -2.30 -49.48 35.95
C PHE A 187 -2.11 -48.86 34.57
N THR A 188 -1.71 -49.65 33.58
CA THR A 188 -1.49 -49.22 32.19
C THR A 188 -2.76 -48.63 31.58
N SER A 189 -3.93 -49.22 31.85
CA SER A 189 -5.22 -48.70 31.37
C SER A 189 -5.54 -47.31 31.95
N LYS A 190 -5.41 -47.14 33.27
CA LYS A 190 -5.62 -45.85 33.94
C LYS A 190 -4.60 -44.82 33.45
N GLU A 191 -3.34 -45.21 33.36
CA GLU A 191 -2.26 -44.33 32.93
C GLU A 191 -2.47 -43.85 31.49
N ASN A 192 -2.78 -44.74 30.56
CA ASN A 192 -3.08 -44.37 29.17
C ASN A 192 -4.30 -43.45 29.05
N PHE A 193 -5.32 -43.63 29.89
CA PHE A 193 -6.46 -42.70 29.95
C PHE A 193 -6.02 -41.30 30.38
N TYR A 194 -5.22 -41.18 31.45
CA TYR A 194 -4.69 -39.88 31.91
C TYR A 194 -3.78 -39.22 30.87
N LEU A 195 -2.86 -39.97 30.27
CA LEU A 195 -1.99 -39.47 29.20
C LEU A 195 -2.79 -39.05 27.97
N GLY A 196 -3.82 -39.81 27.61
CA GLY A 196 -4.74 -39.50 26.52
C GLY A 196 -5.46 -38.17 26.73
N LEU A 197 -5.98 -37.92 27.94
CA LEU A 197 -6.59 -36.62 28.29
C LEU A 197 -5.57 -35.47 28.21
N TYR A 198 -4.37 -35.68 28.76
CA TYR A 198 -3.30 -34.68 28.78
C TYR A 198 -2.86 -34.29 27.35
N TYR A 199 -2.41 -35.26 26.55
CA TYR A 199 -1.94 -34.99 25.18
C TYR A 199 -3.09 -34.59 24.25
N GLY A 200 -4.30 -35.10 24.46
CA GLY A 200 -5.50 -34.67 23.75
C GLY A 200 -5.78 -33.17 23.95
N THR A 201 -5.58 -32.65 25.16
CA THR A 201 -5.70 -31.22 25.46
C THR A 201 -4.66 -30.39 24.69
N PHE A 202 -3.41 -30.84 24.63
CA PHE A 202 -2.36 -30.16 23.86
C PHE A 202 -2.67 -30.12 22.37
N ILE A 203 -3.09 -31.25 21.78
CA ILE A 203 -3.48 -31.33 20.36
C ILE A 203 -4.66 -30.39 20.08
N LEU A 204 -5.70 -30.43 20.94
CA LEU A 204 -6.86 -29.56 20.82
C LEU A 204 -6.47 -28.07 20.82
N VAL A 205 -5.63 -27.65 21.76
CA VAL A 205 -5.14 -26.27 21.86
C VAL A 205 -4.32 -25.89 20.63
N VAL A 206 -3.37 -26.73 20.21
CA VAL A 206 -2.56 -26.47 19.01
C VAL A 206 -3.45 -26.27 17.80
N ILE A 207 -4.44 -27.13 17.57
CA ILE A 207 -5.37 -27.01 16.44
C ILE A 207 -6.22 -25.74 16.56
N LEU A 208 -6.89 -25.53 17.69
CA LEU A 208 -7.80 -24.41 17.91
C LEU A 208 -7.09 -23.06 17.73
N PHE A 209 -5.93 -22.89 18.34
CA PHE A 209 -5.18 -21.64 18.28
C PHE A 209 -4.40 -21.46 16.99
N SER A 210 -4.14 -22.53 16.23
CA SER A 210 -3.67 -22.42 14.84
C SER A 210 -4.73 -21.76 13.96
N PHE A 211 -6.00 -22.21 14.05
CA PHE A 211 -7.10 -21.58 13.34
C PHE A 211 -7.27 -20.10 13.72
N PHE A 212 -7.21 -19.77 15.01
CA PHE A 212 -7.21 -18.36 15.45
C PHE A 212 -6.03 -17.58 14.89
N GLY A 213 -4.82 -18.17 14.86
CA GLY A 213 -3.64 -17.52 14.29
C GLY A 213 -3.79 -17.20 12.81
N ILE A 214 -4.35 -18.12 12.02
CA ILE A 214 -4.63 -17.93 10.59
C ILE A 214 -5.72 -16.86 10.39
N ALA A 215 -6.83 -16.96 11.13
CA ALA A 215 -7.97 -16.06 11.02
C ALA A 215 -7.62 -14.62 11.43
N LEU A 216 -6.82 -14.45 12.49
CA LEU A 216 -6.50 -13.14 13.06
C LEU A 216 -5.21 -12.53 12.49
N LYS A 217 -4.37 -13.32 11.80
CA LYS A 217 -3.08 -12.90 11.21
C LYS A 217 -2.16 -12.19 12.22
N GLN A 218 -2.25 -12.55 13.50
CA GLN A 218 -1.41 -11.98 14.55
C GLN A 218 -0.28 -12.94 14.96
N LYS A 219 0.96 -12.44 14.98
CA LYS A 219 2.16 -13.23 15.31
C LYS A 219 2.12 -13.88 16.71
N VAL A 220 1.35 -13.32 17.65
CA VAL A 220 1.22 -13.87 19.02
C VAL A 220 0.73 -15.32 19.02
N TYR A 221 -0.27 -15.62 18.19
CA TYR A 221 -0.83 -16.97 18.12
C TYR A 221 0.17 -17.98 17.54
N LEU A 222 0.97 -17.58 16.54
CA LEU A 222 2.00 -18.43 15.96
C LEU A 222 3.04 -18.85 17.01
N TYR A 223 3.54 -17.89 17.81
CA TYR A 223 4.51 -18.20 18.86
C TYR A 223 3.90 -19.02 20.00
N PHE A 224 2.64 -18.75 20.36
CA PHE A 224 1.91 -19.56 21.35
C PHE A 224 1.77 -21.01 20.91
N VAL A 225 1.24 -21.23 19.70
CA VAL A 225 1.05 -22.58 19.13
C VAL A 225 2.39 -23.30 19.02
N SER A 226 3.44 -22.63 18.53
CA SER A 226 4.78 -23.24 18.41
C SER A 226 5.30 -23.67 19.79
N TYR A 227 5.16 -22.82 20.80
CA TYR A 227 5.55 -23.14 22.17
C TYR A 227 4.80 -24.36 22.72
N VAL A 228 3.47 -24.35 22.67
CA VAL A 228 2.64 -25.46 23.20
C VAL A 228 2.92 -26.76 22.44
N PHE A 229 3.10 -26.70 21.13
CA PHE A 229 3.43 -27.85 20.30
C PHE A 229 4.76 -28.48 20.70
N PHE A 230 5.85 -27.69 20.78
CA PHE A 230 7.16 -28.23 21.13
C PHE A 230 7.24 -28.65 22.60
N LEU A 231 6.55 -27.97 23.51
CA LEU A 231 6.44 -28.41 24.91
C LEU A 231 5.71 -29.75 25.03
N GLY A 232 4.60 -29.91 24.31
CA GLY A 232 3.83 -31.16 24.26
C GLY A 232 4.64 -32.29 23.65
N LEU A 233 5.35 -32.05 22.55
CA LEU A 233 6.25 -33.04 21.93
C LEU A 233 7.42 -33.41 22.85
N PHE A 234 8.01 -32.44 23.54
CA PHE A 234 9.05 -32.69 24.54
C PHE A 234 8.55 -33.64 25.62
N GLN A 235 7.37 -33.38 26.19
CA GLN A 235 6.75 -34.28 27.18
C GLN A 235 6.45 -35.66 26.61
N PHE A 236 5.90 -35.71 25.39
CA PHE A 236 5.61 -36.96 24.69
C PHE A 236 6.88 -37.79 24.47
N SER A 237 8.02 -37.11 24.25
CA SER A 237 9.35 -37.75 24.14
C SER A 237 9.89 -38.21 25.48
N LEU A 238 9.76 -37.41 26.55
CA LEU A 238 10.17 -37.79 27.91
C LEU A 238 9.43 -39.03 28.43
N ASP A 239 8.17 -39.18 28.04
CA ASP A 239 7.32 -40.34 28.38
C ASP A 239 7.62 -41.59 27.55
N GLY A 240 8.57 -41.53 26.60
CA GLY A 240 8.93 -42.60 25.67
C GLY A 240 7.94 -42.83 24.53
N MET A 241 6.85 -42.08 24.49
CA MET A 241 5.78 -42.24 23.49
C MET A 241 6.22 -41.77 22.10
N ALA A 242 7.02 -40.71 22.01
CA ALA A 242 7.55 -40.25 20.73
C ALA A 242 8.43 -41.31 20.06
N TYR A 243 9.25 -42.02 20.85
CA TYR A 243 10.03 -43.15 20.36
C TYR A 243 9.13 -44.30 19.89
N GLN A 244 8.09 -44.63 20.67
CA GLN A 244 7.13 -45.67 20.33
C GLN A 244 6.38 -45.41 19.02
N PHE A 245 5.92 -44.17 18.78
CA PHE A 245 4.98 -43.87 17.70
C PHE A 245 5.60 -43.17 16.48
N PHE A 246 6.59 -42.28 16.66
CA PHE A 246 7.08 -41.44 15.57
C PHE A 246 8.39 -41.95 14.96
N TRP A 247 9.33 -42.43 15.78
CA TRP A 247 10.63 -42.89 15.29
C TRP A 247 11.10 -44.23 15.91
N PRO A 248 10.26 -45.30 15.89
CA PRO A 248 10.54 -46.57 16.58
C PRO A 248 11.71 -47.38 16.01
N LYS A 249 12.23 -46.99 14.85
CA LYS A 249 13.35 -47.65 14.16
C LYS A 249 14.66 -46.87 14.24
N ASN A 250 14.65 -45.67 14.80
CA ASN A 250 15.80 -44.77 14.80
C ASN A 250 16.19 -44.42 16.25
N PRO A 251 17.04 -45.25 16.90
CA PRO A 251 17.51 -45.01 18.26
C PRO A 251 18.20 -43.66 18.42
N TRP A 252 18.99 -43.25 17.42
CA TRP A 252 19.67 -41.94 17.44
C TRP A 252 18.67 -40.80 17.60
N LEU A 253 17.64 -40.75 16.74
CA LEU A 253 16.61 -39.72 16.86
C LEU A 253 15.82 -39.86 18.18
N GLY A 254 15.61 -41.10 18.66
CA GLY A 254 15.10 -41.42 19.99
C GLY A 254 15.75 -40.62 21.10
N ASN A 255 17.08 -40.75 21.18
CA ASN A 255 17.88 -40.23 22.28
C ASN A 255 18.05 -38.71 22.15
N HIS A 256 18.37 -38.22 20.94
CA HIS A 256 18.60 -36.80 20.70
C HIS A 256 17.32 -35.94 20.73
N ALA A 257 16.14 -36.50 20.39
CA ALA A 257 14.90 -35.74 20.31
C ALA A 257 14.53 -35.06 21.63
N ILE A 258 14.84 -35.66 22.78
CA ILE A 258 14.47 -35.12 24.09
C ILE A 258 15.15 -33.77 24.32
N LEU A 259 16.47 -33.71 24.14
CA LEU A 259 17.25 -32.48 24.32
C LEU A 259 16.92 -31.44 23.25
N ILE A 260 16.76 -31.87 21.99
CA ILE A 260 16.37 -31.00 20.87
C ILE A 260 15.00 -30.35 21.15
N LEU A 261 14.00 -31.14 21.53
CA LEU A 261 12.66 -30.66 21.83
C LEU A 261 12.63 -29.81 23.10
N ALA A 262 13.43 -30.15 24.12
CA ALA A 262 13.60 -29.33 25.32
C ALA A 262 14.14 -27.93 24.96
N ALA A 263 15.27 -27.87 24.26
CA ALA A 263 15.89 -26.60 23.85
C ALA A 263 14.98 -25.78 22.92
N THR A 264 14.30 -26.44 21.97
CA THR A 264 13.37 -25.79 21.05
C THR A 264 12.14 -25.24 21.77
N SER A 265 11.58 -25.98 22.73
CA SER A 265 10.44 -25.52 23.52
C SER A 265 10.79 -24.30 24.37
N LEU A 266 11.98 -24.26 25.00
CA LEU A 266 12.49 -23.10 25.72
C LEU A 266 12.68 -21.88 24.81
N PHE A 267 13.23 -22.09 23.61
CA PHE A 267 13.38 -21.02 22.63
C PHE A 267 12.02 -20.44 22.21
N CYS A 268 11.04 -21.29 21.88
CA CYS A 268 9.69 -20.86 21.54
C CYS A 268 9.00 -20.14 22.70
N MET A 269 9.20 -20.61 23.94
CA MET A 269 8.69 -19.96 25.15
C MET A 269 9.26 -18.54 25.31
N LEU A 270 10.58 -18.37 25.12
CA LEU A 270 11.21 -17.05 25.17
C LEU A 270 10.63 -16.10 24.10
N MET A 271 10.48 -16.56 22.85
CA MET A 271 9.85 -15.75 21.79
C MET A 271 8.43 -15.31 22.16
N TYR A 272 7.65 -16.22 22.73
CA TYR A 272 6.29 -15.96 23.17
C TYR A 272 6.24 -14.92 24.31
N ILE A 273 7.06 -15.11 25.35
CA ILE A 273 7.15 -14.21 26.51
C ILE A 273 7.55 -12.80 26.10
N ARG A 274 8.53 -12.66 25.18
CA ARG A 274 8.96 -11.35 24.68
C ARG A 274 7.81 -10.53 24.11
N LEU A 275 6.88 -11.20 23.43
CA LEU A 275 5.76 -10.54 22.76
C LEU A 275 4.63 -10.19 23.73
N ILE A 276 4.39 -11.03 24.75
CA ILE A 276 3.37 -10.78 25.78
C ILE A 276 3.79 -9.70 26.77
N LEU A 277 5.02 -9.79 27.28
CA LEU A 277 5.50 -8.84 28.29
C LEU A 277 6.02 -7.53 27.68
N ASP A 278 6.11 -7.43 26.35
CA ASP A 278 6.51 -6.26 25.55
C ASP A 278 7.36 -5.21 26.29
N PHE A 279 8.64 -5.51 26.45
CA PHE A 279 9.63 -4.66 27.12
C PHE A 279 10.43 -3.76 26.17
N LYS A 280 10.06 -3.66 24.88
CA LYS A 280 10.91 -3.09 23.79
C LYS A 280 11.52 -1.72 24.07
N LEU A 281 10.85 -0.86 24.85
CA LEU A 281 11.30 0.51 25.12
C LEU A 281 11.48 0.84 26.60
N GLN A 282 11.25 -0.11 27.51
CA GLN A 282 11.09 0.18 28.94
C GLN A 282 12.24 -0.32 29.83
N SER A 283 12.92 -1.41 29.47
CA SER A 283 14.05 -1.94 30.25
C SER A 283 15.11 -2.61 29.37
N LYS A 284 16.23 -1.90 29.16
CA LYS A 284 17.34 -2.39 28.32
C LYS A 284 18.08 -3.58 28.96
N TRP A 285 18.18 -3.64 30.29
CA TRP A 285 18.87 -4.75 30.96
C TRP A 285 18.09 -6.06 30.83
N TYR A 286 16.76 -6.01 30.98
CA TYR A 286 15.90 -7.19 30.86
C TYR A 286 15.99 -7.78 29.44
N GLN A 287 16.08 -6.92 28.43
CA GLN A 287 16.33 -7.35 27.05
C GLN A 287 17.71 -7.95 26.82
N ARG A 288 18.76 -7.47 27.49
CA ARG A 288 20.09 -8.10 27.37
C ARG A 288 20.09 -9.51 27.95
N VAL A 289 19.47 -9.69 29.11
CA VAL A 289 19.28 -11.00 29.74
C VAL A 289 18.45 -11.93 28.86
N TYR A 290 17.41 -11.41 28.21
CA TYR A 290 16.65 -12.15 27.19
C TYR A 290 17.56 -12.70 26.08
N TYR A 291 18.36 -11.84 25.43
CA TYR A 291 19.22 -12.28 24.33
C TYR A 291 20.32 -13.25 24.80
N PHE A 292 20.79 -13.09 26.04
CA PHE A 292 21.70 -14.05 26.67
C PHE A 292 21.05 -15.44 26.77
N PHE A 293 19.82 -15.55 27.28
CA PHE A 293 19.10 -16.83 27.34
C PHE A 293 18.81 -17.41 25.96
N VAL A 294 18.46 -16.57 24.97
CA VAL A 294 18.27 -17.02 23.59
C VAL A 294 19.57 -17.60 23.02
N ALA A 295 20.70 -16.90 23.19
CA ALA A 295 22.00 -17.37 22.72
C ALA A 295 22.38 -18.71 23.38
N LEU A 296 22.21 -18.81 24.69
CA LEU A 296 22.50 -20.05 25.44
C LEU A 296 21.58 -21.20 25.02
N GLY A 297 20.29 -20.93 24.77
CA GLY A 297 19.35 -21.91 24.23
C GLY A 297 19.73 -22.41 22.84
N VAL A 298 20.17 -21.51 21.94
CA VAL A 298 20.66 -21.89 20.60
C VAL A 298 21.94 -22.73 20.68
N ILE A 299 22.86 -22.38 21.59
CA ILE A 299 24.07 -23.19 21.84
C ILE A 299 23.68 -24.58 22.34
N CYS A 300 22.79 -24.68 23.33
CA CYS A 300 22.33 -25.98 23.83
C CYS A 300 21.64 -26.79 22.73
N LEU A 301 20.83 -26.15 21.87
CA LEU A 301 20.20 -26.82 20.74
C LEU A 301 21.24 -27.37 19.76
N ALA A 302 22.26 -26.59 19.39
CA ALA A 302 23.32 -27.04 18.50
C ALA A 302 24.13 -28.20 19.10
N LEU A 303 24.46 -28.10 20.40
CA LEU A 303 25.16 -29.16 21.11
C LEU A 303 24.30 -30.43 21.29
N SER A 304 22.97 -30.32 21.28
CA SER A 304 22.06 -31.47 21.41
C SER A 304 22.17 -32.47 20.25
N PHE A 305 22.78 -32.08 19.13
CA PHE A 305 23.08 -32.96 17.99
C PHE A 305 24.46 -33.65 18.08
N THR A 306 25.27 -33.32 19.09
CA THR A 306 26.60 -33.92 19.29
C THR A 306 26.51 -35.21 20.10
N GLU A 307 27.55 -36.03 20.07
CA GLU A 307 27.66 -37.28 20.84
C GLU A 307 28.82 -37.20 21.86
N GLY A 308 28.86 -38.13 22.82
CA GLY A 308 29.95 -38.27 23.79
C GLY A 308 29.84 -37.37 25.03
N PRO A 309 30.97 -37.02 25.69
CA PRO A 309 30.93 -36.32 26.99
C PRO A 309 30.24 -34.95 26.93
N ILE A 310 30.33 -34.25 25.79
CA ILE A 310 29.65 -32.96 25.61
C ILE A 310 28.14 -33.13 25.67
N TYR A 311 27.61 -34.18 25.03
CA TYR A 311 26.19 -34.52 25.07
C TYR A 311 25.68 -34.77 26.50
N SER A 312 26.43 -35.55 27.29
CA SER A 312 26.06 -35.85 28.68
C SER A 312 25.90 -34.60 29.57
N LEU A 313 26.67 -33.54 29.29
CA LEU A 313 26.63 -32.30 30.06
C LEU A 313 25.39 -31.45 29.75
N ILE A 314 24.70 -31.71 28.63
CA ILE A 314 23.57 -30.89 28.19
C ILE A 314 22.33 -31.14 29.06
N PHE A 315 22.10 -32.37 29.53
CA PHE A 315 20.99 -32.70 30.42
C PHE A 315 20.94 -31.79 31.67
N PRO A 316 22.00 -31.71 32.51
CA PRO A 316 21.99 -30.83 33.66
C PRO A 316 21.99 -29.34 33.28
N VAL A 317 22.65 -28.96 32.18
CA VAL A 317 22.68 -27.57 31.70
C VAL A 317 21.29 -27.09 31.27
N LEU A 318 20.54 -27.88 30.51
CA LEU A 318 19.16 -27.53 30.10
C LEU A 318 18.19 -27.50 31.28
N ASN A 319 18.35 -28.41 32.25
CA ASN A 319 17.57 -28.37 33.50
C ASN A 319 17.87 -27.10 34.31
N ALA A 320 19.14 -26.71 34.44
CA ALA A 320 19.50 -25.46 35.12
C ALA A 320 18.99 -24.24 34.34
N LEU A 321 19.14 -24.25 33.00
CA LEU A 321 18.69 -23.18 32.13
C LEU A 321 17.17 -22.97 32.22
N SER A 322 16.38 -24.04 32.23
CA SER A 322 14.92 -23.94 32.37
C SER A 322 14.53 -23.29 33.70
N LEU A 323 15.20 -23.63 34.80
CA LEU A 323 15.01 -23.00 36.11
C LEU A 323 15.34 -21.51 36.10
N PHE A 324 16.45 -21.10 35.49
CA PHE A 324 16.80 -19.67 35.39
C PHE A 324 15.82 -18.90 34.50
N ILE A 325 15.36 -19.51 33.41
CA ILE A 325 14.35 -18.89 32.54
C ILE A 325 13.03 -18.70 33.32
N ILE A 326 12.61 -19.68 34.12
CA ILE A 326 11.44 -19.58 35.01
C ILE A 326 11.53 -18.34 35.91
N PHE A 327 12.65 -18.14 36.61
CA PHE A 327 12.86 -16.95 37.43
C PHE A 327 12.82 -15.65 36.60
N TYR A 328 13.38 -15.68 35.40
CA TYR A 328 13.33 -14.56 34.46
C TYR A 328 11.89 -14.22 34.01
N VAL A 329 11.02 -15.21 33.81
CA VAL A 329 9.60 -15.00 33.51
C VAL A 329 8.89 -14.33 34.69
N ILE A 330 9.07 -14.88 35.90
CA ILE A 330 8.46 -14.34 37.14
C ILE A 330 8.90 -12.89 37.34
N LEU A 331 10.20 -12.61 37.20
CA LEU A 331 10.74 -11.26 37.31
C LEU A 331 10.14 -10.32 36.27
N GLY A 332 9.97 -10.78 35.03
CA GLY A 332 9.30 -10.03 33.98
C GLY A 332 7.85 -9.66 34.32
N ILE A 333 7.09 -10.61 34.85
CA ILE A 333 5.71 -10.38 35.31
C ILE A 333 5.71 -9.33 36.44
N ILE A 334 6.53 -9.50 37.48
CA ILE A 334 6.64 -8.57 38.61
C ILE A 334 6.98 -7.15 38.13
N LEU A 335 7.93 -7.01 37.21
CA LEU A 335 8.31 -5.70 36.65
C LEU A 335 7.15 -5.04 35.91
N ARG A 336 6.31 -5.80 35.18
CA ARG A 336 5.13 -5.24 34.50
C ARG A 336 4.08 -4.72 35.48
N TYR A 337 3.86 -5.41 36.59
CA TYR A 337 3.01 -4.91 37.67
C TYR A 337 3.58 -3.62 38.27
N LYS A 338 4.89 -3.55 38.54
CA LYS A 338 5.54 -2.33 39.07
C LYS A 338 5.48 -1.14 38.11
N LEU A 339 5.44 -1.39 36.80
CA LEU A 339 5.33 -0.35 35.77
C LEU A 339 3.88 0.10 35.49
N GLY A 340 2.88 -0.40 36.24
CA GLY A 340 1.46 -0.08 36.05
C GLY A 340 0.86 -0.66 34.75
N LYS A 341 1.60 -1.53 34.04
CA LYS A 341 1.16 -2.19 32.81
C LYS A 341 0.83 -3.65 33.09
N HIS A 342 -0.23 -3.85 33.86
CA HIS A 342 -0.65 -5.17 34.31
C HIS A 342 -0.88 -6.12 33.13
N PRO A 343 -0.19 -7.27 33.08
CA PRO A 343 -0.54 -8.35 32.17
C PRO A 343 -1.97 -8.83 32.43
N ASP A 344 -2.58 -9.53 31.47
CA ASP A 344 -3.82 -10.26 31.72
C ASP A 344 -3.62 -11.21 32.91
N PRO A 345 -4.49 -11.21 33.94
CA PRO A 345 -4.32 -12.05 35.12
C PRO A 345 -4.15 -13.53 34.80
N SER A 346 -4.78 -14.01 33.74
CA SER A 346 -4.70 -15.41 33.29
C SER A 346 -3.27 -15.78 32.88
N ILE A 347 -2.48 -14.83 32.37
CA ILE A 347 -1.07 -15.04 32.02
C ILE A 347 -0.25 -15.24 33.29
N SER A 348 -0.47 -14.40 34.30
CA SER A 348 0.23 -14.51 35.59
C SER A 348 -0.07 -15.86 36.27
N ILE A 349 -1.34 -16.28 36.26
CA ILE A 349 -1.77 -17.56 36.82
C ILE A 349 -1.19 -18.73 36.03
N ALA A 350 -1.22 -18.67 34.70
CA ALA A 350 -0.67 -19.71 33.85
C ALA A 350 0.80 -19.99 34.16
N PHE A 351 1.63 -18.94 34.16
CA PHE A 351 3.05 -19.09 34.46
C PHE A 351 3.29 -19.50 35.91
N ALA A 352 2.45 -19.10 36.87
CA ALA A 352 2.57 -19.60 38.24
C ALA A 352 2.41 -21.14 38.31
N PHE A 353 1.43 -21.71 37.60
CA PHE A 353 1.25 -23.17 37.52
C PHE A 353 2.41 -23.87 36.82
N LEU A 354 2.91 -23.32 35.70
CA LEU A 354 4.09 -23.86 35.03
C LEU A 354 5.31 -23.84 35.97
N CYS A 355 5.54 -22.73 36.66
CA CYS A 355 6.66 -22.56 37.58
C CYS A 355 6.60 -23.59 38.71
N LEU A 356 5.43 -23.74 39.35
CA LEU A 356 5.24 -24.72 40.41
C LEU A 356 5.46 -26.15 39.91
N GLY A 357 4.85 -26.50 38.77
CA GLY A 357 5.00 -27.83 38.17
C GLY A 357 6.45 -28.15 37.79
N ALA A 358 7.15 -27.18 37.20
CA ALA A 358 8.56 -27.33 36.83
C ALA A 358 9.49 -27.40 38.05
N ILE A 359 9.27 -26.60 39.09
CA ILE A 359 10.06 -26.66 40.33
C ILE A 359 9.88 -28.04 40.99
N PHE A 360 8.65 -28.51 41.18
CA PHE A 360 8.41 -29.84 41.76
C PHE A 360 8.99 -30.95 40.88
N PHE A 361 8.84 -30.86 39.56
CA PHE A 361 9.45 -31.82 38.64
C PHE A 361 10.98 -31.87 38.79
N ILE A 362 11.66 -30.73 38.76
CA ILE A 362 13.12 -30.67 38.88
C ILE A 362 13.56 -31.22 40.24
N LEU A 363 12.97 -30.74 41.34
CA LEU A 363 13.33 -31.15 42.70
C LEU A 363 13.08 -32.64 42.95
N SER A 364 12.01 -33.22 42.38
CA SER A 364 11.74 -34.65 42.49
C SER A 364 12.58 -35.51 41.53
N ASN A 365 13.00 -34.96 40.39
CA ASN A 365 13.90 -35.69 39.50
C ASN A 365 15.31 -35.80 40.07
N VAL A 366 15.83 -34.74 40.71
CA VAL A 366 17.14 -34.76 41.38
C VAL A 366 17.10 -35.36 42.79
N ASN A 367 15.98 -35.99 43.17
CA ASN A 367 15.74 -36.66 44.45
C ASN A 367 15.83 -35.77 45.71
N ILE A 368 15.65 -34.45 45.60
CA ILE A 368 15.50 -33.56 46.78
C ILE A 368 14.12 -33.78 47.43
N ILE A 369 13.10 -34.02 46.61
CA ILE A 369 11.75 -34.44 47.06
C ILE A 369 11.54 -35.86 46.55
N PRO A 370 11.81 -36.91 47.35
CA PRO A 370 11.74 -38.31 46.93
C PRO A 370 10.26 -38.74 46.76
N ASN A 371 9.64 -38.29 45.67
CA ASN A 371 8.25 -38.55 45.34
C ASN A 371 8.12 -38.91 43.86
N GLU A 372 7.85 -40.18 43.58
CA GLU A 372 7.69 -40.73 42.23
C GLU A 372 6.56 -40.05 41.45
N PHE A 373 5.42 -39.84 42.11
CA PHE A 373 4.26 -39.20 41.47
C PHE A 373 4.61 -37.79 40.99
N LEU A 374 5.28 -36.98 41.81
CA LEU A 374 5.70 -35.62 41.43
C LEU A 374 6.77 -35.64 40.34
N ALA A 375 7.76 -36.55 40.41
CA ALA A 375 8.78 -36.69 39.38
C ALA A 375 8.18 -36.99 38.00
N ASN A 376 7.12 -37.80 37.95
CA ASN A 376 6.49 -38.22 36.70
C ASN A 376 5.37 -37.28 36.21
N ASN A 377 4.68 -36.57 37.12
CA ASN A 377 3.43 -35.85 36.81
C ASN A 377 3.44 -34.35 37.10
N ALA A 378 4.35 -33.81 37.90
CA ALA A 378 4.28 -32.40 38.32
C ALA A 378 4.34 -31.42 37.13
N LEU A 379 5.24 -31.66 36.17
CA LEU A 379 5.34 -30.81 34.99
C LEU A 379 4.13 -30.98 34.04
N LYS A 380 3.52 -32.17 33.99
CA LYS A 380 2.28 -32.41 33.22
C LYS A 380 1.10 -31.62 33.82
N LEU A 381 0.93 -31.68 35.14
CA LEU A 381 -0.11 -30.92 35.84
C LEU A 381 0.10 -29.40 35.68
N GLY A 382 1.34 -28.93 35.88
CA GLY A 382 1.70 -27.51 35.75
C GLY A 382 1.49 -26.97 34.33
N SER A 383 2.00 -27.67 33.31
CA SER A 383 1.85 -27.26 31.91
C SER A 383 0.41 -27.42 31.39
N GLY A 384 -0.34 -28.44 31.83
CA GLY A 384 -1.75 -28.60 31.49
C GLY A 384 -2.61 -27.45 32.01
N ALA A 385 -2.41 -27.06 33.27
CA ALA A 385 -3.04 -25.88 33.86
C ALA A 385 -2.59 -24.59 33.15
N GLU A 386 -1.29 -24.42 32.92
CA GLU A 386 -0.72 -23.27 32.19
C GLU A 386 -1.38 -23.10 30.82
N VAL A 387 -1.41 -24.15 30.00
CA VAL A 387 -1.99 -24.12 28.66
C VAL A 387 -3.46 -23.75 28.70
N THR A 388 -4.21 -24.24 29.70
CA THR A 388 -5.62 -23.87 29.90
C THR A 388 -5.78 -22.38 30.21
N PHE A 389 -4.97 -21.83 31.12
CA PHE A 389 -5.02 -20.40 31.46
C PHE A 389 -4.47 -19.49 30.36
N LEU A 390 -3.45 -19.92 29.60
CA LEU A 390 -3.00 -19.20 28.40
C LEU A 390 -4.08 -19.18 27.31
N SER A 391 -4.85 -20.26 27.19
CA SER A 391 -5.99 -20.32 26.27
C SER A 391 -7.07 -19.31 26.66
N LEU A 392 -7.34 -19.13 27.97
CA LEU A 392 -8.20 -18.07 28.49
C LEU A 392 -7.64 -16.67 28.21
N ALA A 393 -6.33 -16.45 28.43
CA ALA A 393 -5.67 -15.18 28.12
C ALA A 393 -5.85 -14.80 26.63
N MET A 394 -5.73 -15.77 25.73
CA MET A 394 -5.94 -15.56 24.31
C MET A 394 -7.39 -15.22 23.98
N ALA A 395 -8.36 -15.90 24.61
CA ALA A 395 -9.78 -15.60 24.45
C ALA A 395 -10.12 -14.17 24.95
N SER A 396 -9.60 -13.78 26.12
CA SER A 396 -9.75 -12.42 26.67
C SER A 396 -9.15 -11.38 25.73
N ARG A 397 -7.96 -11.64 25.19
CA ARG A 397 -7.30 -10.78 24.21
C ARG A 397 -8.11 -10.65 22.92
N TYR A 398 -8.68 -11.75 22.42
CA TYR A 398 -9.59 -11.72 21.27
C TYR A 398 -10.80 -10.83 21.54
N ARG A 399 -11.49 -11.00 22.67
CA ARG A 399 -12.63 -10.15 23.06
C ARG A 399 -12.25 -8.68 23.11
N ARG A 400 -11.12 -8.35 23.74
CA ARG A 400 -10.62 -6.97 23.80
C ARG A 400 -10.40 -6.38 22.41
N THR A 401 -9.69 -7.08 21.53
CA THR A 401 -9.45 -6.61 20.16
C THR A 401 -10.74 -6.46 19.35
N GLN A 402 -11.72 -7.36 19.52
CA GLN A 402 -13.02 -7.21 18.86
C GLN A 402 -13.80 -6.01 19.39
N ASN A 403 -13.80 -5.78 20.70
CA ASN A 403 -14.45 -4.63 21.30
C ASN A 403 -13.83 -3.31 20.84
N GLU A 404 -12.49 -3.22 20.81
CA GLU A 404 -11.77 -2.05 20.27
C GLU A 404 -12.14 -1.80 18.80
N LYS A 405 -12.28 -2.86 17.99
CA LYS A 405 -12.72 -2.75 16.59
C LYS A 405 -14.17 -2.28 16.46
N ILE A 406 -15.08 -2.81 17.28
CA ILE A 406 -16.49 -2.40 17.30
C ILE A 406 -16.62 -0.93 17.71
N GLU A 407 -15.85 -0.49 18.70
CA GLU A 407 -15.87 0.90 19.16
C GLU A 407 -15.33 1.85 18.09
N ALA A 408 -14.21 1.50 17.45
CA ALA A 408 -13.68 2.25 16.32
C ALA A 408 -14.68 2.33 15.14
N GLN A 409 -15.43 1.26 14.89
CA GLN A 409 -16.47 1.24 13.85
C GLN A 409 -17.64 2.15 14.22
N LYS A 410 -18.07 2.17 15.49
CA LYS A 410 -19.12 3.09 15.96
C LYS A 410 -18.70 4.53 15.83
N GLU A 411 -17.48 4.87 16.22
CA GLU A 411 -16.95 6.23 16.09
C GLU A 411 -16.88 6.66 14.62
N ALA A 412 -16.41 5.78 13.73
CA ALA A 412 -16.39 6.04 12.29
C ALA A 412 -17.79 6.26 11.70
N ASN A 413 -18.78 5.46 12.11
CA ASN A 413 -20.17 5.63 11.69
C ASN A 413 -20.75 6.96 12.18
N LYS A 414 -20.51 7.35 13.43
CA LYS A 414 -20.95 8.65 13.96
C LYS A 414 -20.37 9.82 13.18
N ARG A 415 -19.06 9.79 12.87
CA ARG A 415 -18.42 10.81 12.03
C ARG A 415 -19.01 10.85 10.62
N LEU A 416 -19.40 9.70 10.06
CA LEU A 416 -20.03 9.63 8.75
C LEU A 416 -21.42 10.28 8.76
N GLU A 417 -22.21 10.07 9.82
CA GLU A 417 -23.50 10.74 10.01
C GLU A 417 -23.34 12.27 10.11
N GLU A 418 -22.37 12.76 10.89
CA GLU A 418 -22.05 14.19 10.99
C GLU A 418 -21.66 14.80 9.63
N ILE A 419 -20.80 14.10 8.86
CA ILE A 419 -20.41 14.52 7.51
C ILE A 419 -21.61 14.57 6.56
N ASN A 420 -22.50 13.57 6.62
CA ASN A 420 -23.69 13.54 5.77
C ASN A 420 -24.67 14.66 6.11
N ALA A 421 -24.87 14.98 7.40
CA ALA A 421 -25.70 16.10 7.83
C ALA A 421 -25.14 17.45 7.32
N LEU A 422 -23.84 17.69 7.50
CA LEU A 422 -23.16 18.88 6.99
C LEU A 422 -23.23 18.99 5.46
N LYS A 423 -23.06 17.86 4.76
CA LYS A 423 -23.17 17.82 3.30
C LYS A 423 -24.59 18.15 2.83
N SER A 424 -25.61 17.66 3.52
CA SER A 424 -27.01 17.97 3.21
C SER A 424 -27.29 19.46 3.38
N GLU A 425 -26.86 20.06 4.49
CA GLU A 425 -26.99 21.50 4.75
C GLU A 425 -26.26 22.34 3.68
N GLN A 426 -25.03 21.95 3.31
CA GLN A 426 -24.29 22.62 2.22
C GLN A 426 -25.02 22.51 0.88
N THR A 427 -25.57 21.33 0.56
CA THR A 427 -26.29 21.10 -0.69
C THR A 427 -27.52 21.99 -0.79
N GLU A 428 -28.33 22.07 0.27
CA GLU A 428 -29.51 22.94 0.33
C GLU A 428 -29.14 24.42 0.17
N ARG A 429 -28.08 24.88 0.84
CA ARG A 429 -27.57 26.25 0.71
C ARG A 429 -27.07 26.56 -0.71
N LEU A 430 -26.38 25.60 -1.34
CA LEU A 430 -25.90 25.71 -2.73
C LEU A 430 -27.07 25.80 -3.71
N GLU A 431 -28.10 24.96 -3.55
CA GLU A 431 -29.29 24.98 -4.40
C GLU A 431 -30.01 26.33 -4.34
N GLN A 432 -30.14 26.90 -3.13
CA GLN A 432 -30.72 28.22 -2.95
C GLN A 432 -29.89 29.32 -3.65
N GLN A 433 -28.57 29.30 -3.51
CA GLN A 433 -27.68 30.26 -4.19
C GLN A 433 -27.74 30.14 -5.72
N VAL A 434 -27.76 28.90 -6.25
CA VAL A 434 -27.88 28.67 -7.70
C VAL A 434 -29.19 29.24 -8.22
N LYS A 435 -30.31 29.04 -7.50
CA LYS A 435 -31.62 29.57 -7.88
C LYS A 435 -31.62 31.10 -7.92
N GLU A 436 -31.10 31.75 -6.89
CA GLU A 436 -31.00 33.21 -6.82
C GLU A 436 -30.14 33.79 -7.96
N ARG A 437 -28.97 33.20 -8.21
CA ARG A 437 -28.07 33.65 -9.28
C ARG A 437 -28.65 33.41 -10.67
N THR A 438 -29.37 32.31 -10.86
CA THR A 438 -30.05 32.02 -12.13
C THR A 438 -31.12 33.08 -12.41
N GLN A 439 -31.91 33.48 -11.42
CA GLN A 439 -32.90 34.55 -11.57
C GLN A 439 -32.25 35.90 -11.90
N GLU A 440 -31.16 36.25 -11.22
CA GLU A 440 -30.41 37.48 -11.50
C GLU A 440 -29.88 37.53 -12.95
N VAL A 441 -29.36 36.41 -13.44
CA VAL A 441 -28.84 36.30 -14.82
C VAL A 441 -29.96 36.45 -15.85
N VAL A 442 -31.12 35.83 -15.63
CA VAL A 442 -32.26 35.96 -16.54
C VAL A 442 -32.71 37.41 -16.65
N LEU A 443 -32.89 38.10 -15.52
CA LEU A 443 -33.29 39.51 -15.50
C LEU A 443 -32.29 40.43 -16.21
N LYS A 444 -30.98 40.21 -16.00
CA LYS A 444 -29.94 40.99 -16.69
C LYS A 444 -29.91 40.73 -18.20
N ASN A 445 -30.12 39.49 -18.63
CA ASN A 445 -30.18 39.16 -20.05
C ASN A 445 -31.39 39.80 -20.75
N GLU A 446 -32.55 39.85 -20.08
CA GLU A 446 -33.73 40.56 -20.60
C GLU A 446 -33.45 42.06 -20.78
N GLN A 447 -32.87 42.71 -19.77
CA GLN A 447 -32.48 44.13 -19.85
C GLN A 447 -31.48 44.39 -20.98
N LEU A 448 -30.45 43.54 -21.09
CA LEU A 448 -29.44 43.66 -22.14
C LEU A 448 -30.04 43.47 -23.53
N SER A 449 -30.96 42.51 -23.69
CA SER A 449 -31.64 42.28 -24.97
C SER A 449 -32.46 43.48 -25.40
N GLU A 450 -33.12 44.17 -24.46
CA GLU A 450 -33.93 45.34 -24.78
C GLU A 450 -33.05 46.54 -25.17
N GLN A 451 -31.97 46.79 -24.44
CA GLN A 451 -30.99 47.83 -24.79
C GLN A 451 -30.38 47.61 -26.19
N ASN A 452 -30.08 46.36 -26.54
CA ASN A 452 -29.53 46.05 -27.86
C ASN A 452 -30.54 46.34 -28.99
N LYS A 453 -31.83 46.06 -28.79
CA LYS A 453 -32.89 46.41 -29.77
C LYS A 453 -32.98 47.92 -29.98
N GLU A 454 -32.93 48.71 -28.89
CA GLU A 454 -32.98 50.18 -28.98
C GLU A 454 -31.79 50.74 -29.77
N ILE A 455 -30.58 50.25 -29.48
CA ILE A 455 -29.36 50.64 -30.20
C ILE A 455 -29.48 50.31 -31.70
N ILE A 456 -29.89 49.09 -32.05
CA ILE A 456 -30.06 48.66 -33.45
C ILE A 456 -31.10 49.54 -34.17
N ASN A 457 -32.22 49.87 -33.52
CA ASN A 457 -33.23 50.76 -34.09
C ASN A 457 -32.68 52.17 -34.36
N SER A 458 -31.86 52.71 -33.46
CA SER A 458 -31.20 54.01 -33.63
C SER A 458 -30.22 54.02 -34.80
N ILE A 459 -29.42 52.95 -34.96
CA ILE A 459 -28.45 52.84 -36.06
C ILE A 459 -29.19 52.67 -37.41
N ASN A 460 -30.28 51.90 -37.46
CA ASN A 460 -31.11 51.80 -38.66
C ASN A 460 -31.74 53.14 -39.08
N TYR A 461 -32.09 53.99 -38.11
CA TYR A 461 -32.53 55.34 -38.40
C TYR A 461 -31.41 56.19 -39.03
N ALA A 462 -30.19 56.10 -38.50
CA ALA A 462 -29.02 56.77 -39.08
C ALA A 462 -28.75 56.31 -40.52
N LYS A 463 -28.92 55.02 -40.84
CA LYS A 463 -28.83 54.49 -42.21
C LYS A 463 -29.80 55.16 -43.16
N ARG A 464 -31.06 55.34 -42.75
CA ARG A 464 -32.06 56.01 -43.60
C ARG A 464 -31.66 57.45 -43.93
N LEU A 465 -31.02 58.15 -42.99
CA LEU A 465 -30.51 59.50 -43.23
C LEU A 465 -29.31 59.48 -44.18
N GLN A 466 -28.40 58.52 -44.02
CA GLN A 466 -27.25 58.37 -44.89
C GLN A 466 -27.65 57.96 -46.32
N ASP A 467 -28.54 56.99 -46.49
CA ASP A 467 -29.04 56.58 -47.81
C ASP A 467 -29.73 57.75 -48.54
N ALA A 468 -30.37 58.67 -47.80
CA ALA A 468 -31.08 59.81 -48.37
C ALA A 468 -30.15 60.90 -48.94
N ILE A 469 -28.90 60.98 -48.49
CA ILE A 469 -27.91 61.92 -49.05
C ILE A 469 -27.16 61.33 -50.25
N LEU A 470 -27.12 60.00 -50.40
CA LEU A 470 -26.42 59.37 -51.51
C LEU A 470 -27.19 59.55 -52.83
N PRO A 471 -26.49 59.83 -53.95
CA PRO A 471 -27.15 59.97 -55.24
C PRO A 471 -27.76 58.65 -55.69
N SER A 472 -28.98 58.71 -56.23
CA SER A 472 -29.65 57.51 -56.76
C SER A 472 -29.00 57.03 -58.06
N ASP A 473 -29.03 55.72 -58.33
CA ASP A 473 -28.50 55.11 -59.57
C ASP A 473 -29.06 55.77 -60.85
N LYS A 474 -30.29 56.32 -60.79
CA LYS A 474 -30.91 57.04 -61.91
C LYS A 474 -30.14 58.29 -62.33
N VAL A 475 -29.50 58.99 -61.39
CA VAL A 475 -28.71 60.21 -61.65
C VAL A 475 -27.48 59.85 -62.47
N PHE A 476 -26.78 58.76 -62.11
CA PHE A 476 -25.62 58.27 -62.85
C PHE A 476 -25.96 57.83 -64.27
N ILE A 477 -27.07 57.11 -64.44
CA ILE A 477 -27.56 56.65 -65.76
C ILE A 477 -27.96 57.84 -66.64
N HIS A 478 -28.43 58.95 -66.05
CA HIS A 478 -28.80 60.14 -66.81
C HIS A 478 -27.57 60.94 -67.26
N LEU A 479 -26.56 61.06 -66.39
CA LEU A 479 -25.39 61.90 -66.60
C LEU A 479 -24.28 61.23 -67.43
N PHE A 480 -24.19 59.90 -67.38
CA PHE A 480 -23.21 59.11 -68.13
C PHE A 480 -23.89 58.05 -68.99
N LYS A 481 -23.33 57.79 -70.19
CA LYS A 481 -23.85 56.74 -71.09
C LYS A 481 -23.67 55.33 -70.53
N ASP A 482 -22.56 55.06 -69.85
CA ASP A 482 -22.27 53.78 -69.21
C ASP A 482 -21.49 54.04 -67.90
N SER A 483 -22.13 53.80 -66.76
CA SER A 483 -21.56 53.98 -65.42
C SER A 483 -22.23 53.08 -64.39
N SER A 484 -21.55 52.84 -63.27
CA SER A 484 -22.07 52.03 -62.15
C SER A 484 -21.32 52.30 -60.85
N VAL A 485 -21.99 52.09 -59.71
CA VAL A 485 -21.36 52.13 -58.38
C VAL A 485 -21.63 50.83 -57.63
N LEU A 486 -20.57 50.15 -57.18
CA LEU A 486 -20.61 49.09 -56.19
C LEU A 486 -20.43 49.72 -54.81
N TYR A 487 -21.41 49.55 -53.92
CA TYR A 487 -21.39 50.15 -52.59
C TYR A 487 -21.84 49.10 -51.56
N LEU A 488 -20.91 48.65 -50.70
CA LEU A 488 -21.12 47.63 -49.69
C LEU A 488 -20.63 48.15 -48.34
N PRO A 489 -21.52 48.68 -47.49
CA PRO A 489 -21.17 49.05 -46.12
C PRO A 489 -20.73 47.83 -45.30
N LYS A 490 -19.76 48.01 -44.41
CA LYS A 490 -19.32 46.98 -43.45
C LYS A 490 -20.37 46.72 -42.37
N ASP A 491 -20.86 47.80 -41.78
CA ASP A 491 -21.91 47.81 -40.75
C ASP A 491 -23.24 48.30 -41.36
N ILE A 492 -24.23 48.61 -40.52
CA ILE A 492 -25.52 49.16 -40.96
C ILE A 492 -25.35 50.52 -41.69
N VAL A 493 -24.31 51.29 -41.34
CA VAL A 493 -23.94 52.59 -41.96
C VAL A 493 -22.45 52.60 -42.30
N SER A 494 -22.07 53.42 -43.28
CA SER A 494 -20.73 53.40 -43.92
C SER A 494 -19.93 54.67 -43.68
N GLY A 495 -18.61 54.58 -43.55
CA GLY A 495 -17.70 55.73 -43.69
C GLY A 495 -17.55 56.18 -45.14
N ASP A 496 -17.62 55.24 -46.07
CA ASP A 496 -17.52 55.52 -47.50
C ASP A 496 -18.75 56.26 -48.03
N PHE A 497 -18.54 57.11 -49.03
CA PHE A 497 -19.64 57.66 -49.82
C PHE A 497 -19.21 57.93 -51.26
N TYR A 498 -20.20 57.96 -52.15
CA TYR A 498 -20.03 58.41 -53.52
C TYR A 498 -20.90 59.65 -53.76
N TRP A 499 -20.46 60.51 -54.66
CA TRP A 499 -21.07 61.81 -54.87
C TRP A 499 -21.03 62.20 -56.35
N ILE A 500 -22.07 62.89 -56.83
CA ILE A 500 -22.17 63.39 -58.19
C ILE A 500 -23.03 64.65 -58.22
N GLU A 501 -22.60 65.66 -58.98
CA GLU A 501 -23.35 66.89 -59.24
C GLU A 501 -23.11 67.38 -60.68
N GLU A 502 -24.08 68.09 -61.25
CA GLU A 502 -24.02 68.64 -62.60
C GLU A 502 -24.16 70.17 -62.58
N THR A 503 -23.31 70.85 -63.35
CA THR A 503 -23.51 72.25 -63.77
C THR A 503 -23.81 72.31 -65.27
N GLU A 504 -24.16 73.49 -65.80
CA GLU A 504 -24.49 73.65 -67.23
C GLU A 504 -23.42 73.04 -68.15
N ASP A 505 -22.14 73.25 -67.83
CA ASP A 505 -20.99 72.86 -68.65
C ASP A 505 -20.16 71.68 -68.11
N ARG A 506 -20.39 71.20 -66.87
CA ARG A 506 -19.52 70.19 -66.22
C ARG A 506 -20.29 69.16 -65.42
N ILE A 507 -19.67 67.99 -65.25
CA ILE A 507 -20.14 66.92 -64.35
C ILE A 507 -19.04 66.62 -63.33
N PHE A 508 -19.39 66.69 -62.05
CA PHE A 508 -18.49 66.44 -60.93
C PHE A 508 -18.85 65.10 -60.30
N PHE A 509 -17.88 64.25 -60.03
CA PHE A 509 -18.13 62.96 -59.39
C PHE A 509 -16.95 62.52 -58.53
N ALA A 510 -17.25 61.86 -57.41
CA ALA A 510 -16.25 61.46 -56.43
C ALA A 510 -16.59 60.15 -55.72
N VAL A 511 -15.55 59.49 -55.24
CA VAL A 511 -15.60 58.44 -54.21
C VAL A 511 -14.71 58.88 -53.06
N ALA A 512 -15.25 58.82 -51.85
CA ALA A 512 -14.58 59.19 -50.63
C ALA A 512 -14.65 58.06 -49.61
N ASP A 513 -13.56 57.90 -48.87
CA ASP A 513 -13.33 56.94 -47.81
C ASP A 513 -13.03 57.73 -46.54
N CYS A 514 -13.94 57.69 -45.57
CA CYS A 514 -13.82 58.50 -44.37
C CYS A 514 -13.15 57.72 -43.24
N THR A 515 -12.47 58.43 -42.33
CA THR A 515 -11.82 57.78 -41.18
C THR A 515 -12.84 57.02 -40.32
N GLY A 516 -12.65 55.70 -40.24
CA GLY A 516 -13.47 54.77 -39.45
C GLY A 516 -14.74 54.31 -40.17
N HIS A 517 -15.34 53.23 -39.65
CA HIS A 517 -16.59 52.64 -40.18
C HIS A 517 -17.73 52.76 -39.15
N GLY A 518 -18.93 52.35 -39.53
CA GLY A 518 -20.10 52.41 -38.65
C GLY A 518 -20.50 53.86 -38.32
N VAL A 519 -21.12 54.08 -37.16
CA VAL A 519 -21.77 55.37 -36.83
C VAL A 519 -20.82 56.59 -36.90
N PRO A 520 -19.58 56.53 -36.36
CA PRO A 520 -18.64 57.66 -36.46
C PRO A 520 -18.25 57.99 -37.91
N GLY A 521 -17.89 56.97 -38.71
CA GLY A 521 -17.55 57.13 -40.12
C GLY A 521 -18.70 57.76 -40.92
N ALA A 522 -19.93 57.30 -40.67
CA ALA A 522 -21.12 57.83 -41.33
C ALA A 522 -21.37 59.32 -41.06
N MET A 523 -21.01 59.83 -39.88
CA MET A 523 -21.12 61.28 -39.60
C MET A 523 -20.10 62.09 -40.41
N VAL A 524 -18.89 61.56 -40.60
CA VAL A 524 -17.84 62.20 -41.41
C VAL A 524 -18.24 62.18 -42.89
N SER A 525 -18.88 61.10 -43.36
CA SER A 525 -19.38 60.97 -44.72
C SER A 525 -20.45 62.02 -45.07
N VAL A 526 -21.40 62.27 -44.16
CA VAL A 526 -22.41 63.34 -44.31
C VAL A 526 -21.76 64.74 -44.33
N LEU A 527 -20.73 64.97 -43.51
CA LEU A 527 -19.98 66.22 -43.50
C LEU A 527 -19.23 66.44 -44.82
N GLY A 528 -18.58 65.41 -45.34
CA GLY A 528 -17.88 65.43 -46.63
C GLY A 528 -18.82 65.73 -47.80
N HIS A 529 -19.94 65.01 -47.87
CA HIS A 529 -20.97 65.23 -48.87
C HIS A 529 -21.46 66.68 -48.90
N ASN A 530 -21.81 67.24 -47.73
CA ASN A 530 -22.29 68.62 -47.65
C ASN A 530 -21.20 69.64 -48.00
N SER A 531 -19.94 69.36 -47.64
CA SER A 531 -18.81 70.23 -47.99
C SER A 531 -18.58 70.30 -49.50
N LEU A 532 -18.68 69.16 -50.20
CA LEU A 532 -18.62 69.11 -51.67
C LEU A 532 -19.76 69.90 -52.31
N ASN A 533 -21.01 69.67 -51.87
CA ASN A 533 -22.17 70.41 -52.37
C ASN A 533 -21.99 71.93 -52.21
N ARG A 534 -21.48 72.36 -51.05
CA ARG A 534 -21.22 73.77 -50.77
C ARG A 534 -20.17 74.38 -51.70
N CYS A 535 -19.07 73.66 -51.96
CA CYS A 535 -18.03 74.11 -52.88
C CYS A 535 -18.54 74.34 -54.30
N ILE A 536 -19.46 73.49 -54.77
CA ILE A 536 -20.03 73.63 -56.12
C ILE A 536 -21.16 74.67 -56.14
N LYS A 537 -22.15 74.55 -55.26
CA LYS A 537 -23.41 75.32 -55.35
C LYS A 537 -23.29 76.73 -54.76
N GLU A 538 -22.46 76.93 -53.73
CA GLU A 538 -22.29 78.24 -53.08
C GLU A 538 -21.03 78.95 -53.55
N TYR A 539 -19.88 78.23 -53.60
CA TYR A 539 -18.60 78.83 -53.96
C TYR A 539 -18.31 78.83 -55.47
N ASN A 540 -19.14 78.16 -56.27
CA ASN A 540 -19.02 78.09 -57.74
C ASN A 540 -17.62 77.65 -58.20
N LEU A 541 -16.98 76.75 -57.45
CA LEU A 541 -15.65 76.24 -57.77
C LEU A 541 -15.76 75.17 -58.87
N THR A 542 -14.86 75.22 -59.84
CA THR A 542 -14.88 74.33 -61.01
C THR A 542 -13.58 73.53 -61.21
N ASP A 543 -12.53 73.86 -60.46
CA ASP A 543 -11.23 73.18 -60.45
C ASP A 543 -11.16 72.19 -59.28
N PRO A 544 -10.90 70.88 -59.53
CA PRO A 544 -10.97 69.87 -58.49
C PRO A 544 -9.93 70.06 -57.37
N GLY A 545 -8.73 70.55 -57.67
CA GLY A 545 -7.72 70.87 -56.65
C GLY A 545 -8.22 71.93 -55.67
N LYS A 546 -8.72 73.06 -56.19
CA LYS A 546 -9.32 74.13 -55.36
C LYS A 546 -10.57 73.66 -54.59
N ILE A 547 -11.35 72.75 -55.16
CA ILE A 547 -12.49 72.16 -54.45
C ILE A 547 -11.97 71.36 -53.25
N LEU A 548 -10.98 70.49 -53.42
CA LEU A 548 -10.41 69.69 -52.32
C LEU A 548 -9.74 70.56 -51.24
N ASP A 549 -9.08 71.66 -51.63
CA ASP A 549 -8.54 72.65 -50.67
C ASP A 549 -9.68 73.24 -49.81
N SER A 550 -10.78 73.64 -50.45
CA SER A 550 -11.94 74.25 -49.78
C SER A 550 -12.70 73.25 -48.92
N VAL A 551 -12.87 72.01 -49.39
CA VAL A 551 -13.46 70.92 -48.59
C VAL A 551 -12.61 70.65 -47.36
N THR A 552 -11.27 70.64 -47.49
CA THR A 552 -10.36 70.47 -46.36
C THR A 552 -10.56 71.56 -45.31
N GLU A 553 -10.65 72.82 -45.73
CA GLU A 553 -10.92 73.94 -44.82
C GLU A 553 -12.29 73.80 -44.13
N LEU A 554 -13.34 73.44 -44.87
CA LEU A 554 -14.69 73.24 -44.33
C LEU A 554 -14.74 72.11 -43.30
N VAL A 555 -14.11 70.98 -43.59
CA VAL A 555 -14.03 69.80 -42.71
C VAL A 555 -13.24 70.16 -41.44
N VAL A 556 -12.04 70.72 -41.57
CA VAL A 556 -11.19 71.12 -40.44
C VAL A 556 -11.88 72.14 -39.55
N ASN A 557 -12.51 73.17 -40.14
CA ASN A 557 -13.23 74.20 -39.40
C ASN A 557 -14.45 73.63 -38.66
N THR A 558 -15.15 72.67 -39.26
CA THR A 558 -16.33 72.05 -38.63
C THR A 558 -15.92 71.16 -37.45
N LEU A 559 -14.87 70.35 -37.61
CA LEU A 559 -14.40 69.43 -36.56
C LEU A 559 -13.60 70.13 -35.44
N SER A 560 -13.03 71.32 -35.68
CA SER A 560 -12.16 72.03 -34.71
C SER A 560 -12.87 73.09 -33.85
N LYS A 561 -14.17 73.34 -34.05
CA LYS A 561 -14.93 74.46 -33.43
C LYS A 561 -14.99 74.50 -31.89
N LYS A 562 -14.62 73.43 -31.18
CA LYS A 562 -14.69 73.32 -29.71
C LYS A 562 -13.34 73.08 -29.00
N GLY A 563 -12.21 73.33 -29.67
CA GLY A 563 -10.88 73.17 -29.05
C GLY A 563 -10.41 71.72 -28.87
N MET A 564 -11.19 70.73 -29.31
CA MET A 564 -10.78 69.34 -29.43
C MET A 564 -10.06 69.11 -30.76
N LYS A 565 -8.91 68.42 -30.73
CA LYS A 565 -8.18 68.02 -31.94
C LYS A 565 -8.75 66.70 -32.46
N VAL A 566 -9.72 66.79 -33.36
CA VAL A 566 -10.24 65.63 -34.08
C VAL A 566 -9.40 65.45 -35.35
N ASN A 567 -8.85 64.25 -35.55
CA ASN A 567 -8.03 63.89 -36.71
C ASN A 567 -8.83 63.16 -37.80
N ASP A 568 -10.13 62.99 -37.61
CA ASP A 568 -11.00 62.37 -38.61
C ASP A 568 -11.01 63.22 -39.89
N GLY A 569 -10.91 62.53 -41.02
CA GLY A 569 -10.87 63.12 -42.35
C GLY A 569 -11.41 62.15 -43.38
N MET A 570 -11.05 62.36 -44.64
CA MET A 570 -11.38 61.44 -45.71
C MET A 570 -10.31 61.41 -46.81
N ASP A 571 -10.17 60.26 -47.43
CA ASP A 571 -9.41 60.04 -48.64
C ASP A 571 -10.40 60.09 -49.80
N ILE A 572 -10.14 60.91 -50.81
CA ILE A 572 -11.13 61.18 -51.87
C ILE A 572 -10.47 61.23 -53.23
N SER A 573 -11.18 60.70 -54.23
CA SER A 573 -10.89 60.94 -55.64
C SER A 573 -12.00 61.81 -56.22
N LEU A 574 -11.67 63.00 -56.73
CA LEU A 574 -12.63 63.92 -57.35
C LEU A 574 -12.30 64.13 -58.82
N CYS A 575 -13.28 63.89 -59.68
CA CYS A 575 -13.18 64.08 -61.11
C CYS A 575 -14.21 65.13 -61.59
N VAL A 576 -13.81 65.92 -62.58
CA VAL A 576 -14.66 66.90 -63.26
C VAL A 576 -14.56 66.69 -64.76
N TRP A 577 -15.67 66.37 -65.43
CA TRP A 577 -15.73 66.23 -66.88
C TRP A 577 -16.33 67.48 -67.51
N ASP A 578 -15.70 68.03 -68.55
CA ASP A 578 -16.17 69.24 -69.25
C ASP A 578 -17.26 68.98 -70.32
N LYS A 579 -17.87 67.79 -70.27
CA LYS A 579 -18.83 67.27 -71.26
C LYS A 579 -18.27 67.20 -72.69
N LYS A 580 -16.96 67.36 -72.86
CA LYS A 580 -16.24 67.31 -74.14
C LYS A 580 -15.15 66.26 -74.05
N ASP A 581 -13.89 66.66 -74.20
CA ASP A 581 -12.72 65.81 -74.36
C ASP A 581 -11.76 65.87 -73.17
N ARG A 582 -12.11 66.52 -72.05
CA ARG A 582 -11.20 66.64 -70.90
C ARG A 582 -11.83 66.23 -69.58
N LEU A 583 -11.07 65.43 -68.83
CA LEU A 583 -11.33 65.10 -67.44
C LEU A 583 -10.26 65.75 -66.55
N TYR A 584 -10.70 66.45 -65.52
CA TYR A 584 -9.84 67.07 -64.50
C TYR A 584 -9.92 66.22 -63.24
N PHE A 585 -8.77 65.79 -62.71
CA PHE A 585 -8.69 64.95 -61.52
C PHE A 585 -7.85 65.62 -60.43
N ALA A 586 -8.34 65.59 -59.19
CA ALA A 586 -7.54 65.77 -57.99
C ALA A 586 -7.93 64.72 -56.95
N GLY A 587 -7.00 64.31 -56.10
CA GLY A 587 -7.28 63.33 -55.06
C GLY A 587 -6.43 63.50 -53.82
N ALA A 588 -6.97 63.05 -52.70
CA ALA A 588 -6.36 62.96 -51.38
C ALA A 588 -6.19 61.47 -51.04
N TYR A 589 -4.94 60.98 -51.04
CA TYR A 589 -4.51 59.57 -50.93
C TYR A 589 -5.09 58.58 -51.96
N ASN A 590 -6.37 58.66 -52.31
CA ASN A 590 -7.06 57.77 -53.24
C ASN A 590 -6.79 58.14 -54.71
N PRO A 591 -6.08 57.28 -55.47
CA PRO A 591 -5.82 57.49 -56.89
C PRO A 591 -7.04 57.11 -57.73
N ILE A 592 -7.02 57.48 -59.01
CA ILE A 592 -7.94 56.90 -60.01
C ILE A 592 -7.19 55.98 -60.96
N TYR A 593 -7.88 54.96 -61.45
CA TYR A 593 -7.38 54.08 -62.50
C TYR A 593 -8.11 54.36 -63.81
N LEU A 594 -7.36 54.65 -64.86
CA LEU A 594 -7.82 54.74 -66.24
C LEU A 594 -7.46 53.45 -66.97
N LEU A 595 -8.42 52.81 -67.61
CA LEU A 595 -8.18 51.70 -68.53
C LEU A 595 -8.36 52.20 -69.97
N ARG A 596 -7.28 52.13 -70.76
CA ARG A 596 -7.22 52.55 -72.16
C ARG A 596 -6.42 51.51 -72.94
N ASN A 597 -6.94 51.04 -74.08
CA ASN A 597 -6.28 50.06 -74.95
C ASN A 597 -5.73 48.81 -74.20
N GLU A 598 -6.53 48.25 -73.28
CA GLU A 598 -6.16 47.11 -72.41
C GLU A 598 -5.01 47.37 -71.41
N GLU A 599 -4.54 48.62 -71.29
CA GLU A 599 -3.57 49.03 -70.28
C GLU A 599 -4.23 49.81 -69.13
N LEU A 600 -3.73 49.62 -67.91
CA LEU A 600 -4.16 50.36 -66.72
C LEU A 600 -3.15 51.45 -66.37
N ILE A 601 -3.60 52.71 -66.40
CA ILE A 601 -2.84 53.90 -66.05
C ILE A 601 -3.33 54.41 -64.69
N GLU A 602 -2.42 54.52 -63.74
CA GLU A 602 -2.72 55.05 -62.40
C GLU A 602 -2.38 56.55 -62.32
N TYR A 603 -3.39 57.38 -62.04
CA TYR A 603 -3.20 58.77 -61.69
C TYR A 603 -3.13 58.92 -60.17
N LYS A 604 -1.91 59.10 -59.66
CA LYS A 604 -1.65 59.24 -58.21
C LYS A 604 -2.34 60.46 -57.61
N ALA A 605 -2.90 60.32 -56.42
CA ALA A 605 -3.35 61.43 -55.59
C ALA A 605 -2.19 62.14 -54.88
N ASP A 606 -2.47 63.31 -54.31
CA ASP A 606 -1.57 63.94 -53.34
C ASP A 606 -1.57 63.14 -52.04
N LYS A 607 -0.38 62.99 -51.44
CA LYS A 607 -0.17 62.18 -50.22
C LYS A 607 -0.55 62.95 -48.95
N GLN A 608 -1.78 63.41 -48.90
CA GLN A 608 -2.40 64.09 -47.76
C GLN A 608 -3.91 63.79 -47.77
N PRO A 609 -4.57 63.73 -46.60
CA PRO A 609 -6.01 63.50 -46.52
C PRO A 609 -6.76 64.83 -46.66
N ILE A 610 -8.07 64.76 -46.88
CA ILE A 610 -8.98 65.87 -46.59
C ILE A 610 -9.20 65.88 -45.08
N GLY A 611 -8.62 66.87 -44.40
CA GLY A 611 -8.71 67.00 -42.96
C GLY A 611 -7.46 67.66 -42.38
N ARG A 612 -7.23 67.46 -41.08
CA ARG A 612 -6.08 68.04 -40.39
C ARG A 612 -4.79 67.33 -40.80
N TYR A 613 -3.83 68.05 -41.37
CA TYR A 613 -2.53 67.53 -41.75
C TYR A 613 -1.43 68.56 -41.47
N ASP A 614 -0.36 68.17 -40.76
CA ASP A 614 0.65 69.12 -40.23
C ASP A 614 1.43 69.86 -41.32
N ASN A 615 1.56 69.29 -42.53
CA ASN A 615 2.26 69.88 -43.68
C ASN A 615 1.37 69.92 -44.93
N SER A 616 0.13 70.40 -44.77
CA SER A 616 -0.83 70.50 -45.88
C SER A 616 -0.34 71.43 -47.00
N LYS A 617 -0.48 70.99 -48.26
CA LYS A 617 -0.18 71.76 -49.47
C LYS A 617 -1.44 71.89 -50.34
N PRO A 618 -1.54 72.88 -51.23
CA PRO A 618 -2.65 72.92 -52.19
C PRO A 618 -2.72 71.66 -53.04
N PHE A 619 -3.91 71.11 -53.26
CA PHE A 619 -4.12 69.93 -54.10
C PHE A 619 -3.84 70.22 -55.58
N THR A 620 -3.26 69.25 -56.28
CA THR A 620 -2.83 69.39 -57.68
C THR A 620 -3.88 68.85 -58.64
N THR A 621 -4.43 69.71 -59.49
CA THR A 621 -5.29 69.31 -60.60
C THR A 621 -4.48 68.71 -61.75
N LYS A 622 -4.84 67.50 -62.17
CA LYS A 622 -4.32 66.82 -63.37
C LYS A 622 -5.35 66.87 -64.49
N ILE A 623 -4.91 67.23 -65.69
CA ILE A 623 -5.76 67.27 -66.88
C ILE A 623 -5.51 66.01 -67.71
N ILE A 624 -6.58 65.30 -68.06
CA ILE A 624 -6.56 64.05 -68.81
C ILE A 624 -7.40 64.26 -70.07
N ASN A 625 -6.81 64.08 -71.25
CA ASN A 625 -7.54 64.10 -72.51
C ASN A 625 -8.23 62.74 -72.72
N LEU A 626 -9.53 62.76 -72.94
CA LEU A 626 -10.39 61.59 -73.10
C LEU A 626 -10.28 61.00 -74.51
N GLU A 627 -10.17 59.69 -74.57
CA GLU A 627 -10.28 58.89 -75.79
C GLU A 627 -11.55 58.03 -75.73
N LYS A 628 -12.13 57.74 -76.89
CA LYS A 628 -13.34 56.91 -76.97
C LYS A 628 -13.03 55.51 -76.45
N GLY A 629 -13.82 55.04 -75.47
CA GLY A 629 -13.63 53.74 -74.82
C GLY A 629 -12.83 53.80 -73.52
N ASP A 630 -12.40 54.98 -73.08
CA ASP A 630 -11.77 55.17 -71.78
C ASP A 630 -12.71 54.75 -70.64
N SER A 631 -12.17 54.00 -69.68
CA SER A 631 -12.91 53.56 -68.49
C SER A 631 -12.18 53.98 -67.23
N PHE A 632 -12.81 54.84 -66.43
CA PHE A 632 -12.30 55.33 -65.16
C PHE A 632 -12.87 54.55 -63.98
N TYR A 633 -12.02 54.33 -62.98
CA TYR A 633 -12.37 53.71 -61.71
C TYR A 633 -11.92 54.59 -60.54
N LEU A 634 -12.87 54.95 -59.70
CA LEU A 634 -12.68 55.61 -58.40
C LEU A 634 -13.09 54.61 -57.32
N PHE A 635 -12.33 54.50 -56.24
CA PHE A 635 -12.57 53.46 -55.24
C PHE A 635 -12.04 53.85 -53.86
N SER A 636 -12.61 53.23 -52.81
CA SER A 636 -12.07 53.17 -51.45
C SER A 636 -11.18 51.95 -51.25
N ASP A 637 -10.51 51.86 -50.10
CA ASP A 637 -9.51 50.81 -49.86
C ASP A 637 -10.11 49.42 -49.60
N GLY A 638 -11.36 49.33 -49.15
CA GLY A 638 -11.94 48.10 -48.59
C GLY A 638 -12.01 46.94 -49.58
N TYR A 639 -12.17 47.20 -50.88
CA TYR A 639 -12.15 46.13 -51.88
C TYR A 639 -10.78 45.44 -51.94
N ALA A 640 -9.70 46.23 -51.93
CA ALA A 640 -8.34 45.72 -51.99
C ALA A 640 -7.89 45.14 -50.63
N ASP A 641 -8.42 45.68 -49.53
CA ASP A 641 -7.99 45.30 -48.20
C ASP A 641 -8.68 44.06 -47.63
N GLN A 642 -9.80 43.63 -48.22
CA GLN A 642 -10.54 42.44 -47.82
C GLN A 642 -9.67 41.18 -47.72
N PHE A 643 -9.72 40.53 -46.54
CA PHE A 643 -9.13 39.21 -46.32
C PHE A 643 -9.98 38.11 -46.95
N GLY A 644 -9.31 37.11 -47.53
CA GLY A 644 -9.99 36.02 -48.20
C GLY A 644 -9.08 35.07 -48.96
N GLY A 645 -9.70 34.29 -49.85
CA GLY A 645 -9.08 33.26 -50.66
C GLY A 645 -8.60 32.05 -49.85
N PRO A 646 -8.04 31.01 -50.50
CA PRO A 646 -7.66 29.75 -49.85
C PRO A 646 -6.59 29.86 -48.75
N ARG A 647 -5.94 31.03 -48.61
CA ARG A 647 -4.85 31.29 -47.67
C ARG A 647 -5.17 32.43 -46.68
N GLY A 648 -6.40 32.97 -46.68
CA GLY A 648 -6.82 34.04 -45.76
C GLY A 648 -5.93 35.29 -45.83
N LYS A 649 -5.63 35.79 -47.03
CA LYS A 649 -4.77 36.98 -47.24
C LYS A 649 -5.59 38.16 -47.78
N LYS A 650 -5.09 39.38 -47.59
CA LYS A 650 -5.63 40.58 -48.27
C LYS A 650 -5.62 40.39 -49.79
N LEU A 651 -6.66 40.85 -50.47
CA LEU A 651 -6.78 40.82 -51.93
C LEU A 651 -5.63 41.60 -52.60
N LYS A 652 -5.28 42.76 -52.02
CA LYS A 652 -4.28 43.74 -52.47
C LYS A 652 -4.60 44.37 -53.83
N TYR A 653 -4.15 45.62 -54.00
CA TYR A 653 -4.32 46.38 -55.23
C TYR A 653 -3.85 45.67 -56.51
N ALA A 654 -2.86 44.76 -56.43
CA ALA A 654 -2.40 44.01 -57.60
C ALA A 654 -3.49 43.10 -58.19
N ASN A 655 -4.24 42.38 -57.35
CA ASN A 655 -5.34 41.53 -57.83
C ASN A 655 -6.56 42.37 -58.19
N PHE A 656 -6.81 43.46 -57.46
CA PHE A 656 -7.89 44.37 -57.79
C PHE A 656 -7.72 44.96 -59.20
N LYS A 657 -6.53 45.49 -59.50
CA LYS A 657 -6.17 45.97 -60.86
C LYS A 657 -6.36 44.88 -61.93
N LYS A 658 -5.97 43.64 -61.63
CA LYS A 658 -6.17 42.50 -62.53
C LYS A 658 -7.64 42.26 -62.82
N TYR A 659 -8.50 42.32 -61.80
CA TYR A 659 -9.95 42.15 -61.98
C TYR A 659 -10.55 43.26 -62.85
N LEU A 660 -10.14 44.52 -62.63
CA LEU A 660 -10.61 45.63 -63.45
C LEU A 660 -10.23 45.45 -64.92
N LEU A 661 -8.99 45.03 -65.21
CA LEU A 661 -8.52 44.74 -66.57
C LEU A 661 -9.33 43.63 -67.25
N GLU A 662 -9.56 42.53 -66.54
CA GLU A 662 -10.33 41.40 -67.07
C GLU A 662 -11.78 41.78 -67.40
N LEU A 663 -12.39 42.65 -66.60
CA LEU A 663 -13.80 43.02 -66.72
C LEU A 663 -14.04 44.21 -67.66
N ASN A 664 -13.00 44.93 -68.10
CA ASN A 664 -13.15 46.20 -68.80
C ASN A 664 -13.93 46.13 -70.12
N HIS A 665 -13.97 44.97 -70.77
CA HIS A 665 -14.72 44.74 -72.01
C HIS A 665 -16.25 44.64 -71.82
N LEU A 666 -16.72 44.52 -70.58
CA LEU A 666 -18.15 44.42 -70.24
C LEU A 666 -18.79 45.81 -70.06
N SER A 667 -20.13 45.89 -70.04
CA SER A 667 -20.82 47.14 -69.65
C SER A 667 -20.62 47.46 -68.16
N SER A 668 -20.71 48.72 -67.75
CA SER A 668 -20.48 49.13 -66.35
C SER A 668 -21.37 48.37 -65.37
N THR A 669 -22.65 48.14 -65.69
CA THR A 669 -23.54 47.31 -64.85
C THR A 669 -23.00 45.89 -64.65
N LYS A 670 -22.51 45.24 -65.71
CA LYS A 670 -21.92 43.90 -65.62
C LYS A 670 -20.59 43.91 -64.85
N ILE A 671 -19.81 44.98 -64.97
CA ILE A 671 -18.58 45.17 -64.17
C ILE A 671 -18.92 45.21 -62.69
N LYS A 672 -19.93 45.99 -62.27
CA LYS A 672 -20.42 46.02 -60.89
C LYS A 672 -20.81 44.64 -60.37
N ASP A 673 -21.64 43.91 -61.12
CA ASP A 673 -22.12 42.59 -60.70
C ASP A 673 -20.97 41.58 -60.56
N ASN A 674 -20.03 41.57 -61.52
CA ASN A 674 -18.86 40.69 -61.47
C ASN A 674 -17.88 41.07 -60.35
N LEU A 675 -17.71 42.35 -60.05
CA LEU A 675 -16.93 42.79 -58.90
C LEU A 675 -17.59 42.35 -57.58
N HIS A 676 -18.91 42.47 -57.46
CA HIS A 676 -19.62 41.99 -56.28
C HIS A 676 -19.48 40.47 -56.08
N GLU A 677 -19.63 39.69 -57.15
CA GLU A 677 -19.44 38.23 -57.13
C GLU A 677 -18.02 37.86 -56.72
N ARG A 678 -17.00 38.42 -57.39
CA ARG A 678 -15.58 38.17 -57.08
C ARG A 678 -15.21 38.58 -55.67
N PHE A 679 -15.78 39.67 -55.16
CA PHE A 679 -15.58 40.10 -53.78
C PHE A 679 -16.17 39.09 -52.79
N THR A 680 -17.39 38.61 -53.05
CA THR A 680 -18.09 37.62 -52.23
C THR A 680 -17.35 36.28 -52.23
N GLU A 681 -16.90 35.82 -53.40
CA GLU A 681 -16.09 34.59 -53.55
C GLU A 681 -14.73 34.70 -52.85
N TRP A 682 -14.05 35.84 -52.99
CA TRP A 682 -12.78 36.05 -52.31
C TRP A 682 -12.97 36.04 -50.80
N ARG A 683 -13.93 36.82 -50.29
CA ARG A 683 -14.25 36.89 -48.86
C ARG A 683 -14.64 35.53 -48.28
N ALA A 684 -15.43 34.73 -49.01
CA ALA A 684 -15.96 33.46 -48.55
C ALA A 684 -16.64 33.58 -47.17
N ASN A 685 -16.10 32.91 -46.14
CA ASN A 685 -16.62 32.93 -44.76
C ASN A 685 -15.99 34.03 -43.88
N GLU A 686 -15.02 34.80 -44.39
CA GLU A 686 -14.41 35.89 -43.63
C GLU A 686 -15.40 37.06 -43.49
N ALA A 687 -15.32 37.80 -42.37
CA ALA A 687 -16.11 39.01 -42.21
C ALA A 687 -15.64 40.11 -43.18
N GLN A 688 -16.56 40.98 -43.59
CA GLN A 688 -16.17 42.21 -44.27
C GLN A 688 -15.42 43.09 -43.27
N ILE A 689 -14.20 43.52 -43.62
CA ILE A 689 -13.33 44.23 -42.67
C ILE A 689 -13.46 45.75 -42.75
N ASP A 690 -13.90 46.27 -43.89
CA ASP A 690 -14.06 47.70 -44.15
C ASP A 690 -15.20 48.00 -45.12
N ASP A 691 -15.59 49.26 -45.20
CA ASP A 691 -16.55 49.75 -46.19
C ASP A 691 -15.98 49.62 -47.61
N VAL A 692 -16.84 49.35 -48.61
CA VAL A 692 -16.41 49.16 -50.00
C VAL A 692 -17.21 50.04 -50.94
N CYS A 693 -16.52 50.93 -51.64
CA CYS A 693 -17.08 51.77 -52.68
C CYS A 693 -16.22 51.71 -53.94
N VAL A 694 -16.80 51.33 -55.09
CA VAL A 694 -16.12 51.32 -56.39
C VAL A 694 -17.06 51.90 -57.44
N MET A 695 -16.69 53.06 -57.99
CA MET A 695 -17.39 53.72 -59.08
C MET A 695 -16.66 53.50 -60.40
N ASN A 696 -17.42 53.14 -61.43
CA ASN A 696 -16.94 53.01 -62.81
C ASN A 696 -17.69 53.99 -63.73
N VAL A 697 -16.95 54.70 -64.58
CA VAL A 697 -17.48 55.63 -65.59
C VAL A 697 -16.76 55.43 -66.92
N LYS A 698 -17.50 55.26 -68.03
CA LYS A 698 -16.95 55.08 -69.38
C LYS A 698 -17.33 56.22 -70.33
N PHE A 699 -16.40 56.61 -71.20
CA PHE A 699 -16.54 57.74 -72.15
C PHE A 699 -16.58 57.34 -73.62
#